data_AF-A0AAE4B4L9-F1
#
_entry.id   AF-A0AAE4B4L9-F1
#
_cell.length_a   1.000
_cell.length_b   1.000
_cell.length_c   1.000
_cell.angle_alpha   90.00
_cell.angle_beta   90.00
_cell.angle_gamma   90.00
#
_symmetry.space_group_name_H-M   'P 1'
#
loop_
_entity.id
_entity.type
_entity.pdbx_description
1 polymer ?
#
loop_
_entity_poly.entity_id
_entity_poly.type
_entity_poly.pdbx_seq_one_letter_code
_entity_poly.pdbx_strand_id
1 'polypeptide(L)'
;MTAPTVDLARREGVELVRTGRWETMTGSWTPTAEDIAAAVDAQSCPAIRKPVVKLGHTDARFAVGDGEPALGWFENLRATDGGSTLVGDQVTLPWLHSVQAAAYPSRSIEGNYNHRCGAGHVHKFVLTAVALLGVTPPAVKTIRNLNDLPGMLGVAASDPDVPEGAERVQVTIMARRRAEDFDEGSTKRDAGGRFSRVDTNDGPEGRGASSGGSRTAGGSGSSGSSSGSAGGSSPKPAAPLKDSLKIGDRIQLRDGETLAGGAQVDGTEGVVKVAVVDSPTGRRLHIGLNPPEVDDGDDDLDSDAAESDDDSDDDEVSEPWSGNQDEWTTVLDETGIGALHAALPQMLDMGRQGAEHQKSLEKRGSDLEKRERALINSQYPGLNAAGKKELQKIDVRSADVSSRLNQEQERAQRRIEELRPEDRQRVARAEPGEARGAYREAYLAAHPGEEKTATTYSFLYAQGLEKQGALSAERQALEARRSELTGDPQPLTPEAQAELAEVRDAIRRNDGEIGDFLDESYLTDGVVSGEWGDLVYQAVMTDSGPRYSLSLRPPGAPADWEPDDGSAAVDFNNTALKKLGALLDKVVGSSSVQAAAEVHTGAMVALIPTPEDAARLAVGGGEPAEQLHVTLAYLGEAADLGVAGQQDVIDAVSAAANGLPVIEAEAFAPALFNPGDASDRDPCAVLLLSGEWLDIVHSLVAGALYDAPMPDQHRPWIPHLTARYADGVDALAALAERVGPVRFDRLRIAFAGQTLDIPLIGSAGPDEPLDEAEAVAAAAGSGKSLKSWWLHGPGLKKWKSWTDLYKHLRTKVDPAFAKRIASEWFHERYGYWPGDKRNRKVAAAAEPTILPAAEPDPSTPEEDMVSTLHADLRARLGLADDADEQAMLTALDALKSKADSPQPTPEMVAASAAATDKAEKAEAANQVMKEELAKVRDELNTIKASAAQTVKASFFDGLLATGRLKPADRATWEDRYDRDSEMVTDILGGRGEGSEVPVMASGHTGPAEPDADTLDSEYEQLVSAVDAPTRKAA
;
A
#
# COMPACT_ATOMS: atom_id res chain seq x y z
N MET A 1 -43.98 -1.12 26.57
CA MET A 1 -43.09 -1.67 25.53
C MET A 1 -41.98 -2.42 26.24
N THR A 2 -41.89 -3.74 26.07
CA THR A 2 -40.69 -4.49 26.45
C THR A 2 -39.61 -4.18 25.43
N ALA A 3 -38.42 -3.76 25.88
CA ALA A 3 -37.29 -3.57 24.99
C ALA A 3 -36.94 -4.90 24.29
N PRO A 4 -36.51 -4.88 23.02
CA PRO A 4 -36.06 -6.10 22.35
C PRO A 4 -34.87 -6.68 23.12
N THR A 5 -35.00 -7.93 23.56
CA THR A 5 -33.88 -8.69 24.13
C THR A 5 -32.88 -8.99 23.04
N VAL A 6 -31.73 -8.32 23.07
CA VAL A 6 -30.57 -8.65 22.24
C VAL A 6 -30.07 -10.03 22.65
N ASP A 7 -29.97 -10.95 21.70
CA ASP A 7 -29.39 -12.27 21.94
C ASP A 7 -27.87 -12.15 22.13
N LEU A 8 -27.31 -12.89 23.08
CA LEU A 8 -25.91 -12.78 23.50
C LEU A 8 -25.26 -14.17 23.54
N ALA A 9 -24.12 -14.29 22.86
CA ALA A 9 -23.37 -15.54 22.80
C ALA A 9 -22.35 -15.63 23.95
N ARG A 10 -22.21 -16.83 24.53
CA ARG A 10 -21.32 -17.11 25.67
C ARG A 10 -20.16 -18.03 25.24
N ARG A 11 -18.92 -17.71 25.63
CA ARG A 11 -17.75 -18.60 25.53
C ARG A 11 -17.18 -18.83 26.93
N GLU A 12 -17.25 -20.06 27.42
CA GLU A 12 -16.82 -20.38 28.79
C GLU A 12 -15.32 -20.64 28.91
N GLY A 13 -14.74 -20.30 30.06
CA GLY A 13 -13.38 -20.74 30.44
C GLY A 13 -12.25 -20.18 29.58
N VAL A 14 -12.39 -18.97 29.05
CA VAL A 14 -11.34 -18.27 28.29
C VAL A 14 -10.25 -17.81 29.26
N GLU A 15 -9.01 -18.20 29.02
CA GLU A 15 -7.85 -17.77 29.82
C GLU A 15 -7.54 -16.29 29.60
N LEU A 16 -7.23 -15.56 30.68
CA LEU A 16 -7.03 -14.11 30.70
C LEU A 16 -5.65 -13.72 31.25
N VAL A 17 -5.21 -14.36 32.34
CA VAL A 17 -3.92 -14.11 33.00
C VAL A 17 -3.28 -15.44 33.34
N ARG A 18 -1.95 -15.51 33.28
CA ARG A 18 -1.17 -16.63 33.83
C ARG A 18 -0.04 -16.07 34.70
N THR A 19 0.26 -16.70 35.83
CA THR A 19 1.39 -16.32 36.67
C THR A 19 2.70 -16.49 35.93
N GLY A 20 3.67 -15.61 36.19
CA GLY A 20 4.94 -15.56 35.49
C GLY A 20 5.42 -14.13 35.37
N ARG A 21 6.52 -13.90 34.64
CA ARG A 21 7.02 -12.55 34.33
C ARG A 21 6.76 -12.24 32.86
N TRP A 22 6.07 -11.13 32.60
CA TRP A 22 5.61 -10.72 31.27
C TRP A 22 6.10 -9.32 30.95
N GLU A 23 6.62 -9.11 29.75
CA GLU A 23 6.93 -7.76 29.25
C GLU A 23 5.68 -7.18 28.59
N THR A 24 5.11 -6.16 29.21
CA THR A 24 3.88 -5.46 28.77
C THR A 24 4.22 -4.09 28.19
N MET A 25 3.28 -3.44 27.48
CA MET A 25 3.48 -2.07 27.00
C MET A 25 3.70 -1.05 28.13
N THR A 26 3.25 -1.36 29.35
CA THR A 26 3.46 -0.57 30.57
C THR A 26 4.69 -1.01 31.38
N GLY A 27 5.53 -1.90 30.83
CA GLY A 27 6.74 -2.43 31.47
C GLY A 27 6.62 -3.89 31.94
N SER A 28 7.62 -4.36 32.67
CA SER A 28 7.67 -5.73 33.19
C SER A 28 6.64 -5.95 34.30
N TRP A 29 5.75 -6.93 34.13
CA TRP A 29 4.64 -7.25 35.04
C TRP A 29 4.75 -8.71 35.51
N THR A 30 4.61 -8.95 36.81
CA THR A 30 4.74 -10.29 37.41
C THR A 30 3.49 -10.65 38.21
N PRO A 31 2.37 -11.05 37.57
CA PRO A 31 1.16 -11.47 38.26
C PRO A 31 1.40 -12.69 39.14
N THR A 32 0.93 -12.61 40.38
CA THR A 32 0.97 -13.69 41.37
C THR A 32 -0.37 -14.42 41.48
N ALA A 33 -0.38 -15.62 42.07
CA ALA A 33 -1.61 -16.35 42.36
C ALA A 33 -2.55 -15.55 43.30
N GLU A 34 -1.99 -14.72 44.19
CA GLU A 34 -2.76 -13.79 45.02
C GLU A 34 -3.44 -12.68 44.22
N ASP A 35 -2.83 -12.22 43.12
CA ASP A 35 -3.44 -11.19 42.25
C ASP A 35 -4.57 -11.79 41.40
N ILE A 36 -4.41 -13.04 40.98
CA ILE A 36 -5.48 -13.84 40.35
C ILE A 36 -6.65 -14.03 41.33
N ALA A 37 -6.38 -14.42 42.58
CA ALA A 37 -7.41 -14.52 43.62
C ALA A 37 -8.08 -13.15 43.88
N ALA A 38 -7.30 -12.07 43.98
CA ALA A 38 -7.84 -10.72 44.18
C ALA A 38 -8.75 -10.25 43.03
N ALA A 39 -8.45 -10.60 41.77
CA ALA A 39 -9.33 -10.29 40.65
C ALA A 39 -10.67 -11.04 40.71
N VAL A 40 -10.67 -12.29 41.18
CA VAL A 40 -11.88 -13.09 41.42
C VAL A 40 -12.71 -12.48 42.56
N ASP A 41 -12.07 -12.20 43.70
CA ASP A 41 -12.72 -11.57 44.86
C ASP A 41 -13.30 -10.19 44.51
N ALA A 42 -12.59 -9.39 43.71
CA ALA A 42 -13.06 -8.08 43.26
C ALA A 42 -14.35 -8.14 42.44
N GLN A 43 -14.54 -9.18 41.60
CA GLN A 43 -15.78 -9.34 40.83
C GLN A 43 -17.01 -9.63 41.71
N SER A 44 -16.82 -10.13 42.93
CA SER A 44 -17.92 -10.30 43.90
C SER A 44 -18.40 -8.98 44.53
N CYS A 45 -17.68 -7.87 44.32
CA CYS A 45 -18.06 -6.55 44.82
C CYS A 45 -19.04 -5.87 43.84
N PRO A 46 -20.29 -5.55 44.23
CA PRO A 46 -21.27 -4.94 43.32
C PRO A 46 -20.91 -3.52 42.87
N ALA A 47 -19.91 -2.89 43.50
CA ALA A 47 -19.36 -1.59 43.11
C ALA A 47 -18.19 -1.70 42.08
N ILE A 48 -17.84 -2.92 41.65
CA ILE A 48 -16.89 -3.19 40.57
C ILE A 48 -17.68 -3.61 39.33
N ARG A 49 -17.48 -2.90 38.21
CA ARG A 49 -18.10 -3.30 36.93
C ARG A 49 -17.45 -4.59 36.42
N LYS A 50 -18.22 -5.40 35.67
CA LYS A 50 -17.66 -6.52 34.92
C LYS A 50 -16.60 -6.00 33.93
N PRO A 51 -15.47 -6.70 33.73
CA PRO A 51 -14.48 -6.32 32.71
C PRO A 51 -15.13 -6.27 31.33
N VAL A 52 -15.03 -5.14 30.64
CA VAL A 52 -15.63 -4.97 29.30
C VAL A 52 -14.77 -5.59 28.20
N VAL A 53 -15.39 -6.04 27.12
CA VAL A 53 -14.69 -6.47 25.90
C VAL A 53 -14.53 -5.28 24.96
N LYS A 54 -13.31 -5.02 24.49
CA LYS A 54 -12.99 -4.02 23.46
C LYS A 54 -12.13 -4.61 22.34
N LEU A 55 -12.03 -3.92 21.19
CA LEU A 55 -11.15 -4.29 20.08
C LEU A 55 -9.86 -3.48 20.17
N GLY A 56 -8.70 -4.16 20.20
CA GLY A 56 -7.41 -3.47 20.36
C GLY A 56 -7.22 -2.80 21.72
N HIS A 57 -6.12 -2.05 21.86
CA HIS A 57 -5.78 -1.34 23.10
C HIS A 57 -6.19 0.15 23.08
N THR A 58 -5.97 0.84 21.96
CA THR A 58 -6.33 2.24 21.72
C THR A 58 -6.44 2.46 20.21
N ASP A 59 -7.49 3.12 19.73
CA ASP A 59 -7.65 3.51 18.33
C ASP A 59 -7.56 5.04 18.17
N ALA A 60 -6.67 5.50 17.28
CA ALA A 60 -6.43 6.93 17.04
C ALA A 60 -7.63 7.67 16.42
N ARG A 61 -8.64 6.97 15.90
CA ARG A 61 -9.92 7.57 15.50
C ARG A 61 -10.72 8.11 16.70
N PHE A 62 -10.46 7.60 17.90
CA PHE A 62 -11.07 8.05 19.16
C PHE A 62 -10.07 8.78 20.07
N ALA A 63 -9.18 9.60 19.48
CA ALA A 63 -8.01 10.23 20.13
C ALA A 63 -8.27 11.23 21.29
N VAL A 64 -9.46 11.19 21.93
CA VAL A 64 -9.75 11.90 23.19
C VAL A 64 -10.31 10.97 24.29
N GLY A 65 -10.02 9.66 24.21
CA GLY A 65 -9.92 8.79 25.39
C GLY A 65 -11.21 8.32 26.07
N ASP A 66 -12.39 8.69 25.58
CA ASP A 66 -13.69 8.15 26.02
C ASP A 66 -14.63 8.04 24.81
N GLY A 67 -15.38 6.94 24.71
CA GLY A 67 -16.32 6.67 23.60
C GLY A 67 -16.22 5.30 22.92
N GLU A 68 -15.20 4.47 23.19
CA GLU A 68 -15.11 3.11 22.63
C GLU A 68 -16.29 2.23 23.12
N PRO A 69 -17.06 1.59 22.22
CA PRO A 69 -18.20 0.76 22.61
C PRO A 69 -17.74 -0.56 23.24
N ALA A 70 -18.29 -0.89 24.41
CA ALA A 70 -18.12 -2.21 25.00
C ALA A 70 -18.90 -3.27 24.18
N LEU A 71 -18.19 -4.19 23.53
CA LEU A 71 -18.79 -5.23 22.66
C LEU A 71 -19.26 -6.48 23.44
N GLY A 72 -19.25 -6.38 24.77
CA GLY A 72 -19.53 -7.47 25.68
C GLY A 72 -18.81 -7.29 27.02
N TRP A 73 -18.77 -8.35 27.82
CA TRP A 73 -18.07 -8.39 29.09
C TRP A 73 -17.56 -9.79 29.43
N PHE A 74 -16.69 -9.87 30.45
CA PHE A 74 -16.33 -11.10 31.11
C PHE A 74 -17.04 -11.25 32.46
N GLU A 75 -17.48 -12.46 32.77
CA GLU A 75 -18.08 -12.83 34.05
C GLU A 75 -17.59 -14.21 34.50
N ASN A 76 -17.99 -14.64 35.70
CA ASN A 76 -17.59 -15.93 36.27
C ASN A 76 -16.05 -16.11 36.28
N LEU A 77 -15.33 -15.04 36.68
CA LEU A 77 -13.89 -15.07 36.86
C LEU A 77 -13.54 -16.11 37.92
N ARG A 78 -12.59 -16.98 37.61
CA ARG A 78 -12.17 -18.08 38.49
C ARG A 78 -10.72 -18.46 38.21
N ALA A 79 -10.03 -18.95 39.24
CA ALA A 79 -8.69 -19.49 39.10
C ALA A 79 -8.74 -20.97 38.68
N THR A 80 -7.85 -21.35 37.75
CA THR A 80 -7.57 -22.75 37.36
C THR A 80 -6.08 -23.04 37.58
N ASP A 81 -5.64 -24.25 37.20
CA ASP A 81 -4.23 -24.67 37.26
C ASP A 81 -3.59 -24.44 38.64
N GLY A 82 -4.29 -24.83 39.71
CA GLY A 82 -3.83 -24.65 41.09
C GLY A 82 -3.72 -23.20 41.56
N GLY A 83 -4.34 -22.24 40.86
CA GLY A 83 -4.24 -20.81 41.14
C GLY A 83 -3.32 -20.05 40.18
N SER A 84 -2.66 -20.74 39.24
CA SER A 84 -1.68 -20.13 38.32
C SER A 84 -2.30 -19.50 37.07
N THR A 85 -3.56 -19.79 36.76
CA THR A 85 -4.26 -19.24 35.57
C THR A 85 -5.60 -18.61 35.98
N LEU A 86 -5.91 -17.42 35.47
CA LEU A 86 -7.22 -16.79 35.58
C LEU A 86 -8.02 -17.09 34.31
N VAL A 87 -9.24 -17.61 34.45
CA VAL A 87 -10.19 -17.78 33.35
C VAL A 87 -11.48 -17.01 33.63
N GLY A 88 -12.20 -16.65 32.56
CA GLY A 88 -13.53 -16.04 32.63
C GLY A 88 -14.43 -16.55 31.52
N ASP A 89 -15.74 -16.40 31.71
CA ASP A 89 -16.71 -16.63 30.66
C ASP A 89 -16.97 -15.31 29.92
N GLN A 90 -16.73 -15.31 28.62
CA GLN A 90 -16.97 -14.18 27.74
C GLN A 90 -18.45 -14.15 27.34
N VAL A 91 -19.07 -12.97 27.40
CA VAL A 91 -20.43 -12.71 26.89
C VAL A 91 -20.34 -11.57 25.87
N THR A 92 -20.67 -11.84 24.61
CA THR A 92 -20.53 -10.90 23.48
C THR A 92 -21.70 -11.02 22.51
N LEU A 93 -21.77 -10.09 21.55
CA LEU A 93 -22.70 -10.19 20.42
C LEU A 93 -22.43 -11.46 19.59
N PRO A 94 -23.46 -12.13 19.04
CA PRO A 94 -23.30 -13.40 18.32
C PRO A 94 -22.34 -13.35 17.12
N TRP A 95 -22.35 -12.25 16.36
CA TRP A 95 -21.41 -12.05 15.25
C TRP A 95 -19.96 -12.10 15.73
N LEU A 96 -19.63 -11.36 16.80
CA LEU A 96 -18.29 -11.30 17.37
C LEU A 96 -17.86 -12.68 17.87
N HIS A 97 -18.75 -13.41 18.55
CA HIS A 97 -18.48 -14.78 18.96
C HIS A 97 -18.13 -15.70 17.77
N SER A 98 -18.79 -15.54 16.62
CA SER A 98 -18.52 -16.38 15.44
C SER A 98 -17.17 -16.06 14.77
N VAL A 99 -16.79 -14.78 14.65
CA VAL A 99 -15.57 -14.36 13.94
C VAL A 99 -14.32 -14.25 14.82
N GLN A 100 -14.48 -14.01 16.13
CA GLN A 100 -13.39 -13.67 17.04
C GLN A 100 -12.26 -14.70 17.05
N ALA A 101 -12.56 -15.99 16.88
CA ALA A 101 -11.51 -17.01 16.84
C ALA A 101 -10.54 -16.73 15.66
N ALA A 102 -11.07 -16.54 14.44
CA ALA A 102 -10.28 -16.24 13.25
C ALA A 102 -9.68 -14.82 13.24
N ALA A 103 -10.47 -13.79 13.54
CA ALA A 103 -10.08 -12.38 13.39
C ALA A 103 -9.30 -11.82 14.60
N TYR A 104 -9.60 -12.30 15.82
CA TYR A 104 -8.97 -11.84 17.07
C TYR A 104 -8.55 -13.04 17.95
N PRO A 105 -7.64 -13.91 17.45
CA PRO A 105 -7.23 -15.14 18.12
C PRO A 105 -6.59 -14.93 19.50
N SER A 106 -6.02 -13.74 19.73
CA SER A 106 -5.33 -13.35 20.96
C SER A 106 -6.17 -12.37 21.79
N ARG A 107 -5.82 -12.21 23.07
CA ARG A 107 -6.36 -11.13 23.92
C ARG A 107 -5.33 -10.63 24.92
N SER A 108 -5.54 -9.43 25.43
CA SER A 108 -4.74 -8.83 26.49
C SER A 108 -5.66 -8.19 27.53
N ILE A 109 -5.19 -8.07 28.76
CA ILE A 109 -5.96 -7.60 29.91
C ILE A 109 -5.62 -6.17 30.27
N GLU A 110 -6.58 -5.46 30.86
CA GLU A 110 -6.36 -4.17 31.51
C GLU A 110 -6.90 -4.26 32.94
N GLY A 111 -6.12 -3.77 33.90
CA GLY A 111 -6.48 -3.86 35.32
C GLY A 111 -5.69 -2.91 36.21
N ASN A 112 -6.24 -2.63 37.38
CA ASN A 112 -5.72 -1.66 38.34
C ASN A 112 -5.36 -2.34 39.66
N TYR A 113 -4.15 -2.10 40.15
CA TYR A 113 -3.75 -2.46 41.51
C TYR A 113 -4.27 -1.44 42.54
N ASN A 114 -4.57 -1.91 43.75
CA ASN A 114 -5.04 -1.09 44.88
C ASN A 114 -6.27 -0.23 44.56
N HIS A 115 -7.15 -0.71 43.68
CA HIS A 115 -8.30 0.03 43.19
C HIS A 115 -9.34 0.26 44.30
N ARG A 116 -9.72 1.53 44.51
CA ARG A 116 -10.78 1.92 45.43
C ARG A 116 -12.12 2.02 44.68
N CYS A 117 -13.08 1.17 45.02
CA CYS A 117 -14.41 1.22 44.39
C CYS A 117 -15.29 2.34 44.98
N GLY A 118 -16.41 2.63 44.31
CA GLY A 118 -17.38 3.64 44.76
C GLY A 118 -18.02 3.37 46.14
N ALA A 119 -17.98 2.12 46.62
CA ALA A 119 -18.41 1.74 47.97
C ALA A 119 -17.31 1.92 49.05
N GLY A 120 -16.12 2.39 48.68
CA GLY A 120 -15.02 2.69 49.60
C GLY A 120 -14.06 1.52 49.87
N HIS A 121 -14.41 0.28 49.51
CA HIS A 121 -13.50 -0.87 49.59
C HIS A 121 -12.25 -0.66 48.73
N VAL A 122 -11.13 -1.25 49.15
CA VAL A 122 -9.87 -1.29 48.39
C VAL A 122 -9.61 -2.73 47.97
N HIS A 123 -9.46 -2.94 46.67
CA HIS A 123 -9.22 -4.24 46.05
C HIS A 123 -7.76 -4.32 45.61
N LYS A 124 -7.04 -5.39 45.98
CA LYS A 124 -5.60 -5.55 45.69
C LYS A 124 -5.33 -5.48 44.17
N PHE A 125 -6.15 -6.15 43.37
CA PHE A 125 -6.12 -6.08 41.91
C PHE A 125 -7.55 -6.19 41.34
N VAL A 126 -7.86 -5.43 40.29
CA VAL A 126 -9.17 -5.43 39.61
C VAL A 126 -8.97 -5.46 38.11
N LEU A 127 -9.57 -6.43 37.43
CA LEU A 127 -9.64 -6.49 35.98
C LEU A 127 -10.74 -5.53 35.46
N THR A 128 -10.40 -4.59 34.58
CA THR A 128 -11.29 -3.50 34.14
C THR A 128 -11.75 -3.62 32.68
N ALA A 129 -10.94 -4.23 31.82
CA ALA A 129 -11.26 -4.54 30.43
C ALA A 129 -10.42 -5.72 29.90
N VAL A 130 -10.82 -6.25 28.75
CA VAL A 130 -10.09 -7.24 27.95
C VAL A 130 -10.11 -6.79 26.48
N ALA A 131 -8.94 -6.55 25.92
CA ALA A 131 -8.71 -6.20 24.53
C ALA A 131 -8.61 -7.47 23.68
N LEU A 132 -9.43 -7.57 22.64
CA LEU A 132 -9.32 -8.60 21.59
C LEU A 132 -8.26 -8.18 20.56
N LEU A 133 -7.33 -9.09 20.24
CA LEU A 133 -6.14 -8.79 19.43
C LEU A 133 -6.04 -9.72 18.21
N GLY A 134 -5.93 -9.10 17.04
CA GLY A 134 -5.66 -9.76 15.75
C GLY A 134 -4.15 -9.86 15.49
N VAL A 135 -3.59 -8.84 14.83
CA VAL A 135 -2.16 -8.75 14.48
C VAL A 135 -1.23 -8.47 15.68
N THR A 136 -1.76 -7.84 16.74
CA THR A 136 -0.96 -7.47 17.93
C THR A 136 -0.73 -8.69 18.83
N PRO A 137 0.51 -9.02 19.21
CA PRO A 137 0.78 -10.13 20.12
C PRO A 137 0.27 -9.83 21.54
N PRO A 138 -0.22 -10.83 22.29
CA PRO A 138 -0.66 -10.64 23.68
C PRO A 138 0.54 -10.42 24.62
N ALA A 139 0.29 -9.70 25.72
CA ALA A 139 1.29 -9.48 26.76
C ALA A 139 1.65 -10.78 27.51
N VAL A 140 0.63 -11.55 27.90
CA VAL A 140 0.80 -12.92 28.44
C VAL A 140 0.83 -13.88 27.25
N LYS A 141 1.98 -14.50 26.99
CA LYS A 141 2.22 -15.28 25.75
C LYS A 141 1.91 -16.78 25.88
N THR A 142 1.58 -17.26 27.07
CA THR A 142 1.35 -18.69 27.39
C THR A 142 -0.11 -19.01 27.73
N ILE A 143 -1.04 -18.08 27.46
CA ILE A 143 -2.48 -18.37 27.45
C ILE A 143 -2.85 -18.97 26.10
N ARG A 144 -3.69 -20.03 26.10
CA ARG A 144 -4.11 -20.74 24.89
C ARG A 144 -4.74 -19.79 23.88
N ASN A 145 -4.38 -19.93 22.62
CA ASN A 145 -4.98 -19.19 21.52
C ASN A 145 -6.45 -19.63 21.32
N LEU A 146 -7.34 -18.73 20.88
CA LEU A 146 -8.73 -19.11 20.61
C LEU A 146 -8.90 -20.05 19.40
N ASN A 147 -7.86 -20.21 18.57
CA ASN A 147 -7.75 -21.18 17.47
C ASN A 147 -6.89 -22.42 17.80
N ASP A 148 -6.54 -22.67 19.07
CA ASP A 148 -5.60 -23.74 19.47
C ASP A 148 -6.19 -25.16 19.34
N LEU A 149 -6.21 -25.65 18.10
CA LEU A 149 -6.69 -26.98 17.70
C LEU A 149 -6.02 -28.16 18.46
N PRO A 150 -4.68 -28.19 18.66
CA PRO A 150 -4.03 -29.24 19.45
C PRO A 150 -4.63 -29.41 20.86
N GLY A 151 -4.80 -28.31 21.59
CA GLY A 151 -5.40 -28.32 22.93
C GLY A 151 -6.86 -28.77 22.95
N MET A 152 -7.65 -28.45 21.90
CA MET A 152 -9.04 -28.89 21.78
C MET A 152 -9.19 -30.38 21.39
N LEU A 153 -8.15 -30.99 20.80
CA LEU A 153 -8.15 -32.40 20.38
C LEU A 153 -7.62 -33.36 21.45
N GLY A 154 -7.22 -32.87 22.63
CA GLY A 154 -6.67 -33.69 23.71
C GLY A 154 -5.32 -34.33 23.39
N VAL A 155 -4.62 -33.82 22.38
CA VAL A 155 -3.26 -34.24 22.03
C VAL A 155 -2.31 -33.28 22.73
N ALA A 156 -1.53 -33.77 23.69
CA ALA A 156 -0.41 -33.01 24.24
C ALA A 156 0.58 -32.74 23.10
N ALA A 157 0.62 -31.51 22.62
CA ALA A 157 1.71 -31.05 21.78
C ALA A 157 2.98 -31.05 22.63
N SER A 158 4.02 -31.75 22.18
CA SER A 158 5.36 -31.59 22.72
C SER A 158 5.76 -30.13 22.52
N ASP A 159 6.14 -29.45 23.59
CA ASP A 159 6.64 -28.08 23.54
C ASP A 159 7.87 -28.03 22.59
N PRO A 160 7.94 -27.07 21.66
CA PRO A 160 9.21 -26.71 21.05
C PRO A 160 9.99 -25.90 22.09
N ASP A 161 10.78 -26.59 22.93
CA ASP A 161 11.73 -25.96 23.85
C ASP A 161 12.54 -24.89 23.11
N VAL A 162 12.28 -23.62 23.45
CA VAL A 162 13.14 -22.51 23.01
C VAL A 162 14.35 -22.51 23.95
N PRO A 163 15.57 -22.78 23.45
CA PRO A 163 16.73 -22.83 24.33
C PRO A 163 16.95 -21.49 25.03
N GLU A 164 17.29 -21.56 26.31
CA GLU A 164 17.60 -20.40 27.15
C GLU A 164 18.80 -19.65 26.53
N GLY A 165 18.53 -18.48 25.93
CA GLY A 165 19.50 -17.71 25.15
C GLY A 165 19.04 -17.23 23.76
N ALA A 166 17.87 -17.63 23.27
CA ALA A 166 17.33 -17.14 22.00
C ALA A 166 16.85 -15.67 22.08
N GLU A 167 17.63 -14.74 21.52
CA GLU A 167 17.29 -13.31 21.47
C GLU A 167 16.13 -13.03 20.49
N ARG A 168 15.06 -12.38 20.97
CA ARG A 168 13.92 -11.97 20.14
C ARG A 168 14.21 -10.63 19.45
N VAL A 169 14.31 -10.64 18.12
CA VAL A 169 14.44 -9.41 17.33
C VAL A 169 13.12 -8.62 17.38
N GLN A 170 13.13 -7.48 18.10
CA GLN A 170 12.11 -6.44 17.93
C GLN A 170 12.45 -5.59 16.70
N VAL A 171 11.55 -5.57 15.71
CA VAL A 171 11.55 -4.54 14.66
C VAL A 171 10.74 -3.36 15.18
N THR A 172 11.41 -2.29 15.59
CA THR A 172 10.76 -1.05 16.01
C THR A 172 10.69 -0.08 14.84
N ILE A 173 9.51 0.09 14.25
CA ILE A 173 9.26 1.23 13.35
C ILE A 173 8.99 2.44 14.24
N MET A 174 10.03 3.25 14.46
CA MET A 174 9.87 4.54 15.16
C MET A 174 9.19 5.54 14.23
N ALA A 175 7.98 5.98 14.59
CA ALA A 175 7.43 7.22 14.03
C ALA A 175 8.37 8.38 14.37
N ARG A 176 8.81 9.13 13.34
CA ARG A 176 9.75 10.25 13.47
C ARG A 176 9.06 11.36 14.28
N ARG A 177 9.39 11.51 15.57
CA ARG A 177 9.01 12.72 16.32
C ARG A 177 9.75 13.91 15.70
N ARG A 178 9.02 14.98 15.41
CA ARG A 178 9.59 16.30 15.18
C ARG A 178 10.30 16.71 16.47
N ALA A 179 11.62 16.81 16.44
CA ALA A 179 12.36 17.55 17.43
C ALA A 179 12.39 19.00 16.93
N GLU A 180 11.76 19.91 17.67
CA GLU A 180 11.97 21.34 17.49
C GLU A 180 13.16 21.75 18.36
N ASP A 181 13.96 22.68 17.86
CA ASP A 181 15.26 23.02 18.42
C ASP A 181 15.15 23.60 19.83
N PHE A 182 15.98 23.08 20.73
CA PHE A 182 16.35 23.78 21.96
C PHE A 182 17.85 23.63 22.22
N ASP A 183 18.52 24.78 22.23
CA ASP A 183 19.95 24.97 22.40
C ASP A 183 20.45 24.52 23.79
N GLU A 184 21.47 23.64 23.84
CA GLU A 184 22.24 23.31 25.05
C GLU A 184 23.69 23.80 24.92
N GLY A 185 23.91 25.07 25.27
CA GLY A 185 25.20 25.75 25.22
C GLY A 185 25.76 26.25 26.56
N SER A 186 25.55 25.58 27.70
CA SER A 186 26.22 25.99 28.96
C SER A 186 26.49 24.89 29.99
N THR A 187 27.74 24.84 30.47
CA THR A 187 28.25 23.76 31.33
C THR A 187 27.91 23.91 32.82
N LYS A 188 27.62 22.79 33.49
CA LYS A 188 27.54 22.70 34.97
C LYS A 188 28.89 23.05 35.61
N ARG A 189 28.91 23.99 36.57
CA ARG A 189 29.79 23.94 37.77
C ARG A 189 29.12 24.54 39.02
N ASP A 190 29.04 23.69 40.03
CA ASP A 190 29.29 23.92 41.47
C ASP A 190 28.58 24.99 42.33
N ALA A 191 28.39 24.54 43.58
CA ALA A 191 28.37 25.30 44.83
C ALA A 191 27.14 26.16 45.18
N GLY A 192 26.40 25.68 46.17
CA GLY A 192 25.26 26.38 46.79
C GLY A 192 25.62 27.55 47.71
N GLY A 193 24.59 28.24 48.19
CA GLY A 193 24.80 29.40 49.06
C GLY A 193 23.57 30.25 49.33
N ARG A 194 22.79 29.86 50.34
CA ARG A 194 21.94 30.72 51.17
C ARG A 194 22.48 32.16 51.32
N PHE A 195 21.71 33.21 51.01
CA PHE A 195 21.32 34.29 51.95
C PHE A 195 20.40 35.37 51.33
N SER A 196 19.94 36.26 52.21
CA SER A 196 18.76 37.13 52.15
C SER A 196 19.03 38.58 51.72
N ARG A 197 18.00 39.23 51.14
CA ARG A 197 17.42 40.55 51.55
C ARG A 197 18.29 41.82 51.48
N VAL A 198 17.67 42.91 50.98
CA VAL A 198 17.60 44.30 51.55
C VAL A 198 17.53 45.34 50.42
N ASP A 199 16.64 46.31 50.64
CA ASP A 199 16.31 47.51 49.86
C ASP A 199 17.46 48.52 49.70
N THR A 200 17.41 49.33 48.64
CA THR A 200 17.27 50.82 48.66
C THR A 200 17.13 51.29 47.20
N ASN A 201 16.09 51.97 46.71
CA ASN A 201 15.40 53.21 47.16
C ASN A 201 16.18 54.49 46.82
N ASP A 202 15.70 55.24 45.82
CA ASP A 202 15.75 56.71 45.72
C ASP A 202 14.73 57.21 44.67
N GLY A 203 14.03 58.32 44.93
CA GLY A 203 13.07 58.99 44.03
C GLY A 203 13.50 60.45 43.77
N PRO A 204 12.61 61.48 43.72
CA PRO A 204 11.16 61.48 43.46
C PRO A 204 10.75 62.63 42.46
N GLU A 205 9.53 63.19 42.60
CA GLU A 205 8.93 64.36 41.88
C GLU A 205 8.34 64.10 40.46
N GLY A 206 7.17 64.63 40.06
CA GLY A 206 6.10 65.30 40.82
C GLY A 206 5.03 66.01 39.93
N ARG A 207 3.76 66.09 40.41
CA ARG A 207 2.63 66.93 39.91
C ARG A 207 2.09 66.60 38.48
N GLY A 208 0.83 66.85 38.09
CA GLY A 208 -0.37 67.27 38.84
C GLY A 208 -1.45 68.03 38.03
N ALA A 209 -2.57 67.36 37.71
CA ALA A 209 -3.98 67.88 37.62
C ALA A 209 -4.57 68.64 36.39
N SER A 210 -5.92 68.51 36.27
CA SER A 210 -6.94 69.25 35.46
C SER A 210 -7.06 68.92 33.94
N SER A 211 -8.18 69.05 33.19
CA SER A 211 -9.67 69.10 33.40
C SER A 211 -10.39 69.14 32.01
N GLY A 212 -11.71 68.93 31.77
CA GLY A 212 -12.86 68.44 32.58
C GLY A 212 -14.28 68.85 32.06
N GLY A 213 -15.09 67.93 31.50
CA GLY A 213 -16.52 68.13 31.05
C GLY A 213 -16.76 67.96 29.52
N SER A 214 -17.97 67.82 28.94
CA SER A 214 -19.35 67.55 29.45
C SER A 214 -20.41 67.30 28.32
N ARG A 215 -21.21 66.22 28.42
CA ARG A 215 -22.66 66.02 28.05
C ARG A 215 -23.27 66.19 26.62
N THR A 216 -23.88 65.07 26.16
CA THR A 216 -25.27 64.83 25.65
C THR A 216 -25.89 65.48 24.39
N ALA A 217 -26.34 64.59 23.49
CA ALA A 217 -27.69 64.47 22.86
C ALA A 217 -28.22 65.47 21.80
N GLY A 218 -28.79 64.90 20.73
CA GLY A 218 -29.65 65.57 19.74
C GLY A 218 -29.79 64.75 18.46
N GLY A 219 -31.00 64.50 17.98
CA GLY A 219 -31.24 63.77 16.73
C GLY A 219 -32.30 64.47 15.85
N SER A 220 -32.35 64.10 14.57
CA SER A 220 -33.42 64.48 13.65
C SER A 220 -33.53 63.46 12.52
N GLY A 221 -34.75 63.02 12.21
CA GLY A 221 -35.04 62.17 11.04
C GLY A 221 -35.66 62.96 9.89
N SER A 222 -35.74 62.35 8.72
CA SER A 222 -36.61 62.78 7.62
C SER A 222 -37.09 61.55 6.85
N SER A 223 -38.41 61.48 6.64
CA SER A 223 -39.09 60.41 5.92
C SER A 223 -39.54 60.89 4.55
N GLY A 224 -39.33 60.09 3.50
CA GLY A 224 -39.92 60.28 2.17
C GLY A 224 -40.31 58.91 1.59
N SER A 225 -41.51 58.80 1.03
CA SER A 225 -42.07 57.54 0.54
C SER A 225 -42.67 57.74 -0.85
N SER A 226 -42.41 56.80 -1.79
CA SER A 226 -43.40 56.37 -2.79
C SER A 226 -42.88 55.27 -3.74
N SER A 227 -43.80 54.35 -4.10
CA SER A 227 -43.87 53.55 -5.35
C SER A 227 -42.69 52.64 -5.75
N GLY A 228 -43.00 51.35 -5.96
CA GLY A 228 -42.06 50.37 -6.52
C GLY A 228 -42.30 50.05 -8.00
N SER A 229 -41.49 49.15 -8.54
CA SER A 229 -41.74 48.37 -9.76
C SER A 229 -40.95 47.06 -9.70
N ALA A 230 -41.30 46.08 -10.53
CA ALA A 230 -40.74 44.74 -10.52
C ALA A 230 -39.61 44.53 -11.54
N GLY A 231 -38.82 43.46 -11.33
CA GLY A 231 -38.10 42.74 -12.40
C GLY A 231 -36.57 42.78 -12.35
N GLY A 232 -35.96 41.59 -12.51
CA GLY A 232 -34.56 41.44 -12.94
C GLY A 232 -33.54 41.10 -11.84
N SER A 233 -33.44 39.82 -11.47
CA SER A 233 -32.28 39.30 -10.72
C SER A 233 -31.19 38.85 -11.71
N SER A 234 -30.14 39.65 -11.89
CA SER A 234 -28.89 39.16 -12.49
C SER A 234 -28.05 38.43 -11.44
N PRO A 235 -27.31 37.37 -11.79
CA PRO A 235 -26.41 36.70 -10.85
C PRO A 235 -25.29 37.67 -10.42
N LYS A 236 -24.88 37.54 -9.15
CA LYS A 236 -23.85 38.39 -8.54
C LYS A 236 -22.48 37.78 -8.82
N PRO A 237 -21.48 38.52 -9.33
CA PRO A 237 -20.17 37.97 -9.61
C PRO A 237 -19.48 37.49 -8.32
N ALA A 238 -18.66 36.45 -8.45
CA ALA A 238 -17.85 35.92 -7.36
C ALA A 238 -16.85 36.96 -6.84
N ALA A 239 -16.46 36.85 -5.57
CA ALA A 239 -15.42 37.72 -5.01
C ALA A 239 -14.05 37.36 -5.60
N PRO A 240 -13.23 38.33 -6.04
CA PRO A 240 -11.92 38.06 -6.62
C PRO A 240 -10.97 37.40 -5.60
N LEU A 241 -10.08 36.54 -6.10
CA LEU A 241 -9.02 35.95 -5.29
C LEU A 241 -8.01 37.03 -4.88
N LYS A 242 -7.37 36.86 -3.72
CA LYS A 242 -6.51 37.90 -3.12
C LYS A 242 -5.34 38.32 -4.01
N ASP A 243 -4.86 37.41 -4.86
CA ASP A 243 -3.75 37.65 -5.78
C ASP A 243 -4.20 37.90 -7.24
N SER A 244 -5.48 37.69 -7.58
CA SER A 244 -5.97 37.95 -8.95
C SER A 244 -5.91 39.43 -9.32
N LEU A 245 -6.01 40.34 -8.34
CA LEU A 245 -5.82 41.77 -8.56
C LEU A 245 -4.36 42.11 -8.94
N LYS A 246 -3.38 41.53 -8.24
CA LYS A 246 -1.94 41.77 -8.52
C LYS A 246 -1.49 41.22 -9.88
N ILE A 247 -2.08 40.11 -10.29
CA ILE A 247 -1.85 39.49 -11.61
C ILE A 247 -2.61 40.25 -12.69
N GLY A 248 -3.84 40.71 -12.41
CA GLY A 248 -4.66 41.49 -13.33
C GLY A 248 -4.06 42.83 -13.76
N ASP A 249 -3.36 43.51 -12.86
CA ASP A 249 -2.63 44.75 -13.16
C ASP A 249 -1.44 44.53 -14.12
N ARG A 250 -1.11 43.26 -14.45
CA ARG A 250 0.01 42.83 -15.28
C ARG A 250 -0.42 42.01 -16.49
N ILE A 251 -1.63 42.24 -17.05
CA ILE A 251 -2.09 41.54 -18.26
C ILE A 251 -2.78 42.53 -19.19
N GLN A 252 -2.34 42.60 -20.44
CA GLN A 252 -2.99 43.40 -21.47
C GLN A 252 -4.21 42.67 -22.05
N LEU A 253 -5.39 42.97 -21.49
CA LEU A 253 -6.68 42.50 -22.00
C LEU A 253 -7.01 43.16 -23.36
N ARG A 254 -7.58 42.38 -24.28
CA ARG A 254 -8.04 42.85 -25.60
C ARG A 254 -9.43 43.51 -25.51
N ASP A 255 -9.86 44.16 -26.59
CA ASP A 255 -11.19 44.77 -26.66
C ASP A 255 -12.31 43.73 -26.43
N GLY A 256 -13.03 43.87 -25.31
CA GLY A 256 -14.11 42.97 -24.91
C GLY A 256 -13.69 41.82 -23.99
N GLU A 257 -12.42 41.73 -23.60
CA GLU A 257 -11.93 40.78 -22.61
C GLU A 257 -12.07 41.31 -21.17
N THR A 258 -12.34 40.40 -20.24
CA THR A 258 -12.37 40.70 -18.80
C THR A 258 -11.66 39.63 -17.99
N LEU A 259 -10.79 40.03 -17.07
CA LEU A 259 -10.15 39.11 -16.13
C LEU A 259 -11.19 38.48 -15.19
N ALA A 260 -11.33 37.16 -15.26
CA ALA A 260 -12.21 36.39 -14.39
C ALA A 260 -11.51 35.96 -13.08
N GLY A 261 -10.19 35.73 -13.15
CA GLY A 261 -9.40 35.33 -11.98
C GLY A 261 -7.91 35.14 -12.31
N GLY A 262 -7.12 34.87 -11.27
CA GLY A 262 -5.69 34.57 -11.41
C GLY A 262 -5.06 34.18 -10.08
N ALA A 263 -3.94 33.46 -10.17
CA ALA A 263 -3.13 32.99 -9.03
C ALA A 263 -1.73 32.57 -9.50
N GLN A 264 -0.89 32.14 -8.56
CA GLN A 264 0.44 31.60 -8.84
C GLN A 264 0.68 30.30 -8.06
N VAL A 265 1.61 29.48 -8.55
CA VAL A 265 2.12 28.27 -7.89
C VAL A 265 3.64 28.31 -7.95
N ASP A 266 4.27 28.26 -6.77
CA ASP A 266 5.72 28.16 -6.66
C ASP A 266 6.16 26.71 -7.01
N GLY A 267 7.12 26.59 -7.92
CA GLY A 267 7.76 25.33 -8.31
C GLY A 267 8.80 24.87 -7.30
N THR A 268 9.63 23.90 -7.68
CA THR A 268 10.92 23.66 -7.03
C THR A 268 11.97 24.67 -7.50
N GLU A 269 11.95 25.01 -8.79
CA GLU A 269 12.79 26.04 -9.40
C GLU A 269 11.88 26.89 -10.29
N GLY A 270 11.64 28.14 -9.90
CA GLY A 270 10.74 29.07 -10.58
C GLY A 270 9.30 29.12 -10.05
N VAL A 271 8.45 29.91 -10.72
CA VAL A 271 7.04 30.18 -10.35
C VAL A 271 6.17 30.21 -11.60
N VAL A 272 5.05 29.48 -11.57
CA VAL A 272 4.02 29.57 -12.62
C VAL A 272 2.91 30.52 -12.19
N LYS A 273 2.61 31.48 -13.06
CA LYS A 273 1.55 32.48 -12.89
C LYS A 273 0.44 32.16 -13.88
N VAL A 274 -0.80 32.12 -13.41
CA VAL A 274 -1.95 31.69 -14.20
C VAL A 274 -3.06 32.73 -14.07
N ALA A 275 -3.65 33.12 -15.19
CA ALA A 275 -4.78 34.04 -15.23
C ALA A 275 -5.84 33.58 -16.23
N VAL A 276 -7.10 33.71 -15.85
CA VAL A 276 -8.24 33.41 -16.71
C VAL A 276 -8.90 34.69 -17.15
N VAL A 277 -9.09 34.78 -18.46
CA VAL A 277 -9.67 35.91 -19.17
C VAL A 277 -10.92 35.40 -19.90
N ASP A 278 -12.07 35.96 -19.56
CA ASP A 278 -13.30 35.74 -20.32
C ASP A 278 -13.27 36.64 -21.55
N SER A 279 -13.35 36.05 -22.75
CA SER A 279 -13.36 36.78 -24.02
C SER A 279 -14.66 36.55 -24.80
N PRO A 280 -14.96 37.37 -25.82
CA PRO A 280 -16.12 37.16 -26.69
C PRO A 280 -16.08 35.84 -27.49
N THR A 281 -14.92 35.17 -27.56
CA THR A 281 -14.72 33.90 -28.28
C THR A 281 -14.69 32.67 -27.37
N GLY A 282 -14.91 32.84 -26.07
CA GLY A 282 -14.78 31.78 -25.06
C GLY A 282 -13.78 32.15 -23.97
N ARG A 283 -13.53 31.23 -23.04
CA ARG A 283 -12.58 31.41 -21.94
C ARG A 283 -11.14 31.16 -22.40
N ARG A 284 -10.22 32.00 -21.94
CA ARG A 284 -8.78 31.94 -22.23
C ARG A 284 -7.97 31.81 -20.94
N LEU A 285 -6.83 31.14 -21.02
CA LEU A 285 -5.91 30.92 -19.90
C LEU A 285 -4.51 31.41 -20.28
N HIS A 286 -4.08 32.50 -19.66
CA HIS A 286 -2.71 33.01 -19.78
C HIS A 286 -1.84 32.29 -18.74
N ILE A 287 -0.75 31.66 -19.19
CA ILE A 287 0.21 30.95 -18.34
C ILE A 287 1.57 31.60 -18.54
N GLY A 288 2.07 32.22 -17.47
CA GLY A 288 3.43 32.75 -17.38
C GLY A 288 4.35 31.78 -16.66
N LEU A 289 5.48 31.44 -17.28
CA LEU A 289 6.56 30.69 -16.63
C LEU A 289 7.66 31.68 -16.25
N ASN A 290 7.95 31.80 -14.96
CA ASN A 290 9.00 32.69 -14.45
C ASN A 290 10.10 31.80 -13.86
N PRO A 291 11.32 31.73 -14.43
CA PRO A 291 12.43 31.06 -13.78
C PRO A 291 12.74 31.75 -12.44
N PRO A 292 13.52 31.12 -11.54
CA PRO A 292 14.05 31.83 -10.39
C PRO A 292 14.92 33.00 -10.90
N GLU A 293 14.95 34.12 -10.17
CA GLU A 293 16.01 35.10 -10.34
C GLU A 293 17.34 34.36 -10.12
N VAL A 294 18.25 34.44 -11.10
CA VAL A 294 19.62 33.98 -10.90
C VAL A 294 20.23 34.93 -9.88
N ASP A 295 20.39 34.44 -8.65
CA ASP A 295 21.17 35.12 -7.62
C ASP A 295 22.62 35.01 -8.08
N ASP A 296 23.09 36.01 -8.84
CA ASP A 296 24.47 36.13 -9.31
C ASP A 296 25.38 36.26 -8.09
N GLY A 297 25.79 35.10 -7.58
CA GLY A 297 26.38 34.91 -6.26
C GLY A 297 27.82 35.38 -6.12
N ASP A 298 28.04 36.68 -6.35
CA ASP A 298 29.31 37.37 -6.10
C ASP A 298 29.51 37.73 -4.61
N ASP A 299 28.57 37.36 -3.73
CA ASP A 299 28.68 37.42 -2.27
C ASP A 299 29.51 36.24 -1.68
N ASP A 300 30.76 36.07 -2.16
CA ASP A 300 31.97 35.67 -1.41
C ASP A 300 33.04 35.01 -2.32
N LEU A 301 34.03 35.78 -2.79
CA LEU A 301 35.48 35.56 -2.51
C LEU A 301 36.43 36.54 -3.25
N ASP A 302 37.13 37.39 -2.48
CA ASP A 302 38.37 38.13 -2.82
C ASP A 302 38.40 39.05 -4.07
N SER A 303 37.98 40.32 -3.93
CA SER A 303 38.28 41.40 -4.90
C SER A 303 38.74 42.72 -4.28
N ASP A 304 39.71 42.64 -3.36
CA ASP A 304 40.44 43.79 -2.80
C ASP A 304 41.44 44.38 -3.85
N ALA A 305 40.97 44.79 -5.04
CA ALA A 305 41.79 45.43 -6.08
C ALA A 305 41.03 46.27 -7.15
N ALA A 306 41.33 47.57 -7.15
CA ALA A 306 41.24 48.55 -8.25
C ALA A 306 39.85 49.07 -8.68
N GLU A 307 39.65 50.37 -8.45
CA GLU A 307 38.69 51.22 -9.16
C GLU A 307 38.94 51.13 -10.68
N SER A 308 37.95 50.66 -11.43
CA SER A 308 37.79 50.93 -12.85
C SER A 308 36.44 51.58 -13.08
N ASP A 309 36.46 52.89 -13.35
CA ASP A 309 35.30 53.65 -13.85
C ASP A 309 34.96 53.15 -15.28
N ASP A 310 34.15 52.09 -15.39
CA ASP A 310 33.54 51.68 -16.66
C ASP A 310 32.01 51.68 -16.49
N ASP A 311 31.37 52.76 -16.95
CA ASP A 311 29.92 52.96 -16.92
C ASP A 311 29.23 52.02 -17.94
N SER A 312 29.09 50.73 -17.59
CA SER A 312 28.16 49.81 -18.25
C SER A 312 27.01 49.46 -17.30
N ASP A 313 26.19 50.48 -16.98
CA ASP A 313 24.83 50.30 -16.48
C ASP A 313 24.02 49.51 -17.54
N ASP A 314 23.95 48.19 -17.42
CA ASP A 314 22.93 47.31 -18.02
C ASP A 314 22.91 45.96 -17.26
N ASP A 315 22.86 46.02 -15.93
CA ASP A 315 22.38 44.90 -15.11
C ASP A 315 20.88 44.70 -15.42
N GLU A 316 20.57 43.83 -16.39
CA GLU A 316 19.19 43.43 -16.72
C GLU A 316 18.57 42.64 -15.57
N VAL A 317 18.14 43.36 -14.51
CA VAL A 317 17.30 42.82 -13.44
C VAL A 317 16.05 42.24 -14.07
N SER A 318 15.98 40.91 -14.14
CA SER A 318 14.95 40.19 -14.89
C SER A 318 13.55 40.71 -14.60
N GLU A 319 12.89 41.32 -15.59
CA GLU A 319 11.66 42.06 -15.32
C GLU A 319 10.56 41.11 -14.82
N PRO A 320 9.97 41.35 -13.63
CA PRO A 320 9.11 40.37 -12.99
C PRO A 320 7.81 40.20 -13.78
N TRP A 321 7.61 39.02 -14.40
CA TRP A 321 6.57 38.66 -15.37
C TRP A 321 5.41 39.66 -15.48
N SER A 322 5.33 40.28 -16.66
CA SER A 322 4.42 41.39 -16.98
C SER A 322 3.23 40.99 -17.85
N GLY A 323 3.01 39.68 -18.06
CA GLY A 323 1.90 39.08 -18.82
C GLY A 323 1.78 39.47 -20.29
N ASN A 324 2.70 40.30 -20.76
CA ASN A 324 2.79 40.84 -22.12
C ASN A 324 4.10 40.45 -22.83
N GLN A 325 4.98 39.72 -22.13
CA GLN A 325 6.18 39.09 -22.68
C GLN A 325 5.74 37.75 -23.30
N ASP A 326 5.72 37.67 -24.62
CA ASP A 326 5.39 36.45 -25.38
C ASP A 326 6.42 35.33 -25.19
N GLU A 327 7.70 35.68 -25.01
CA GLU A 327 8.79 34.75 -24.67
C GLU A 327 8.52 33.91 -23.40
N TRP A 328 7.79 34.47 -22.43
CA TRP A 328 7.55 33.86 -21.10
C TRP A 328 6.08 33.57 -20.83
N THR A 329 5.20 33.74 -21.82
CA THR A 329 3.74 33.61 -21.66
C THR A 329 3.09 32.88 -22.82
N THR A 330 2.35 31.81 -22.56
CA THR A 330 1.37 31.28 -23.53
C THR A 330 -0.07 31.67 -23.19
N VAL A 331 -0.93 31.65 -24.20
CA VAL A 331 -2.38 31.83 -24.06
C VAL A 331 -3.08 30.61 -24.64
N LEU A 332 -3.70 29.81 -23.77
CA LEU A 332 -4.46 28.63 -24.15
C LEU A 332 -5.94 28.99 -24.35
N ASP A 333 -6.55 28.44 -25.39
CA ASP A 333 -8.01 28.45 -25.58
C ASP A 333 -8.68 27.30 -24.80
N GLU A 334 -10.00 27.13 -24.91
CA GLU A 334 -10.73 26.06 -24.22
C GLU A 334 -10.21 24.64 -24.56
N THR A 335 -9.66 24.44 -25.76
CA THR A 335 -9.04 23.16 -26.18
C THR A 335 -7.71 22.95 -25.48
N GLY A 336 -6.83 23.97 -25.49
CA GLY A 336 -5.53 23.93 -24.80
C GLY A 336 -5.68 23.80 -23.29
N ILE A 337 -6.68 24.48 -22.69
CA ILE A 337 -7.04 24.33 -21.27
C ILE A 337 -7.41 22.89 -20.96
N GLY A 338 -8.27 22.26 -21.78
CA GLY A 338 -8.65 20.85 -21.62
C GLY A 338 -7.47 19.89 -21.77
N ALA A 339 -6.56 20.15 -22.72
CA ALA A 339 -5.37 19.33 -22.94
C ALA A 339 -4.38 19.42 -21.76
N LEU A 340 -4.10 20.62 -21.24
CA LEU A 340 -3.26 20.79 -20.04
C LEU A 340 -3.92 20.18 -18.80
N HIS A 341 -5.24 20.33 -18.65
CA HIS A 341 -5.99 19.73 -17.55
C HIS A 341 -5.92 18.20 -17.55
N ALA A 342 -5.97 17.57 -18.72
CA ALA A 342 -5.77 16.13 -18.88
C ALA A 342 -4.30 15.68 -18.67
N ALA A 343 -3.32 16.50 -19.06
CA ALA A 343 -1.90 16.17 -18.96
C ALA A 343 -1.39 16.10 -17.51
N LEU A 344 -1.79 17.02 -16.62
CA LEU A 344 -1.23 17.07 -15.25
C LEU A 344 -1.53 15.81 -14.41
N PRO A 345 -2.73 15.21 -14.43
CA PRO A 345 -2.99 13.91 -13.81
C PRO A 345 -2.16 12.77 -14.43
N GLN A 346 -1.97 12.77 -15.76
CA GLN A 346 -1.15 11.77 -16.45
C GLN A 346 0.32 11.87 -16.02
N MET A 347 0.91 13.06 -15.96
CA MET A 347 2.25 13.29 -15.44
C MET A 347 2.39 12.75 -14.00
N LEU A 348 1.46 13.13 -13.11
CA LEU A 348 1.45 12.66 -11.72
C LEU A 348 1.37 11.13 -11.61
N ASP A 349 0.57 10.47 -12.46
CA ASP A 349 0.44 9.03 -12.43
C ASP A 349 1.66 8.31 -13.00
N MET A 350 2.18 8.77 -14.14
CA MET A 350 3.43 8.24 -14.71
C MET A 350 4.61 8.39 -13.74
N GLY A 351 4.73 9.53 -13.06
CA GLY A 351 5.70 9.73 -11.97
C GLY A 351 5.51 8.79 -10.77
N ARG A 352 4.27 8.41 -10.45
CA ARG A 352 3.97 7.40 -9.42
C ARG A 352 4.42 6.01 -9.87
N GLN A 353 4.05 5.61 -11.09
CA GLN A 353 4.44 4.33 -11.69
C GLN A 353 5.97 4.20 -11.75
N GLY A 354 6.67 5.26 -12.16
CA GLY A 354 8.13 5.31 -12.19
C GLY A 354 8.75 5.16 -10.79
N ALA A 355 8.22 5.86 -9.78
CA ALA A 355 8.66 5.72 -8.40
C ALA A 355 8.33 4.35 -7.76
N GLU A 356 7.34 3.61 -8.27
CA GLU A 356 7.06 2.23 -7.88
C GLU A 356 8.00 1.24 -8.58
N HIS A 357 8.35 1.50 -9.85
CA HIS A 357 9.35 0.75 -10.59
C HIS A 357 10.73 0.86 -9.92
N GLN A 358 11.19 2.07 -9.59
CA GLN A 358 12.42 2.32 -8.84
C GLN A 358 12.47 1.48 -7.55
N LYS A 359 11.43 1.55 -6.71
CA LYS A 359 11.34 0.76 -5.46
C LYS A 359 11.36 -0.75 -5.70
N SER A 360 10.81 -1.22 -6.82
CA SER A 360 10.84 -2.63 -7.21
C SER A 360 12.28 -3.08 -7.53
N LEU A 361 13.02 -2.28 -8.30
CA LEU A 361 14.43 -2.51 -8.61
C LEU A 361 15.32 -2.43 -7.35
N GLU A 362 15.15 -1.41 -6.51
CA GLU A 362 15.84 -1.28 -5.21
C GLU A 362 15.61 -2.49 -4.30
N LYS A 363 14.36 -2.94 -4.20
CA LYS A 363 13.99 -4.13 -3.42
C LYS A 363 14.62 -5.40 -4.00
N ARG A 364 14.63 -5.56 -5.32
CA ARG A 364 15.27 -6.69 -6.02
C ARG A 364 16.77 -6.71 -5.75
N GLY A 365 17.45 -5.57 -5.84
CA GLY A 365 18.85 -5.40 -5.42
C GLY A 365 19.08 -5.80 -3.96
N SER A 366 18.27 -5.27 -3.04
CA SER A 366 18.34 -5.61 -1.60
C SER A 366 18.16 -7.10 -1.31
N ASP A 367 17.27 -7.79 -2.01
CA ASP A 367 17.05 -9.23 -1.85
C ASP A 367 18.18 -10.08 -2.48
N LEU A 368 18.77 -9.61 -3.59
CA LEU A 368 19.98 -10.21 -4.17
C LEU A 368 21.20 -10.05 -3.24
N GLU A 369 21.43 -8.87 -2.66
CA GLU A 369 22.49 -8.66 -1.66
C GLU A 369 22.34 -9.60 -0.45
N LYS A 370 21.10 -9.77 0.06
CA LYS A 370 20.83 -10.69 1.18
C LYS A 370 21.21 -12.13 0.80
N ARG A 371 20.95 -12.53 -0.45
CA ARG A 371 21.30 -13.86 -0.96
C ARG A 371 22.82 -14.01 -1.14
N GLU A 372 23.51 -13.03 -1.70
CA GLU A 372 24.98 -13.00 -1.78
C GLU A 372 25.60 -13.12 -0.38
N ARG A 373 25.09 -12.34 0.57
CA ARG A 373 25.55 -12.33 1.97
C ARG A 373 25.23 -13.63 2.68
N ALA A 374 24.14 -14.33 2.35
CA ALA A 374 23.84 -15.66 2.88
C ALA A 374 24.85 -16.71 2.37
N LEU A 375 25.21 -16.66 1.09
CA LEU A 375 26.23 -17.52 0.48
C LEU A 375 27.62 -17.27 1.08
N ILE A 376 28.05 -16.00 1.18
CA ILE A 376 29.33 -15.64 1.83
C ILE A 376 29.35 -16.10 3.30
N ASN A 377 28.25 -15.90 4.05
CA ASN A 377 28.14 -16.37 5.44
C ASN A 377 28.15 -17.90 5.59
N SER A 378 27.90 -18.67 4.52
CA SER A 378 27.99 -20.14 4.57
C SER A 378 29.44 -20.66 4.70
N GLN A 379 30.43 -19.82 4.35
CA GLN A 379 31.86 -20.10 4.56
C GLN A 379 32.25 -20.16 6.05
N TYR A 380 31.38 -19.65 6.95
CA TYR A 380 31.63 -19.52 8.38
C TYR A 380 30.55 -20.27 9.18
N PRO A 381 30.49 -21.62 9.12
CA PRO A 381 29.42 -22.40 9.74
C PRO A 381 29.40 -22.31 11.28
N GLY A 382 30.51 -21.95 11.92
CA GLY A 382 30.58 -21.68 13.36
C GLY A 382 30.01 -20.31 13.78
N LEU A 383 29.65 -19.44 12.83
CA LEU A 383 29.24 -18.08 13.10
C LEU A 383 27.74 -18.02 13.47
N ASN A 384 27.44 -17.76 14.74
CA ASN A 384 26.08 -17.59 15.23
C ASN A 384 25.43 -16.28 14.71
N ALA A 385 24.14 -16.07 15.00
CA ALA A 385 23.40 -14.90 14.51
C ALA A 385 24.02 -13.55 14.97
N ALA A 386 24.53 -13.48 16.20
CA ALA A 386 25.21 -12.29 16.71
C ALA A 386 26.54 -12.05 15.98
N GLY A 387 27.32 -13.10 15.73
CA GLY A 387 28.54 -13.05 14.93
C GLY A 387 28.29 -12.60 13.49
N LYS A 388 27.23 -13.10 12.84
CA LYS A 388 26.82 -12.65 11.49
C LYS A 388 26.46 -11.16 11.46
N LYS A 389 25.77 -10.67 12.49
CA LYS A 389 25.42 -9.24 12.64
C LYS A 389 26.64 -8.38 12.92
N GLU A 390 27.61 -8.87 13.70
CA GLU A 390 28.85 -8.15 13.98
C GLU A 390 29.77 -8.11 12.75
N LEU A 391 29.89 -9.24 12.02
CA LEU A 391 30.60 -9.31 10.74
C LEU A 391 30.02 -8.31 9.74
N GLN A 392 28.69 -8.22 9.63
CA GLN A 392 28.03 -7.22 8.79
C GLN A 392 28.41 -5.77 9.17
N LYS A 393 28.49 -5.43 10.46
CA LYS A 393 28.95 -4.08 10.88
C LYS A 393 30.40 -3.84 10.49
N ILE A 394 31.27 -4.84 10.66
CA ILE A 394 32.70 -4.75 10.34
C ILE A 394 32.87 -4.55 8.83
N ASP A 395 32.17 -5.33 7.99
CA ASP A 395 32.24 -5.21 6.54
C ASP A 395 31.73 -3.82 6.06
N VAL A 396 30.60 -3.34 6.59
CA VAL A 396 30.07 -2.00 6.29
C VAL A 396 31.03 -0.88 6.75
N ARG A 397 31.60 -0.99 7.96
CA ARG A 397 32.57 0.00 8.47
C ARG A 397 33.88 -0.03 7.65
N SER A 398 34.33 -1.22 7.25
CA SER A 398 35.53 -1.39 6.42
C SER A 398 35.35 -0.75 5.03
N ALA A 399 34.15 -0.83 4.45
CA ALA A 399 33.79 -0.13 3.22
C ALA A 399 33.82 1.40 3.36
N ASP A 400 33.19 1.96 4.41
CA ASP A 400 33.26 3.42 4.71
C ASP A 400 34.71 3.90 4.87
N VAL A 401 35.48 3.22 5.71
CA VAL A 401 36.87 3.57 6.00
C VAL A 401 37.73 3.49 4.73
N SER A 402 37.49 2.50 3.87
CA SER A 402 38.21 2.36 2.59
C SER A 402 37.83 3.45 1.58
N SER A 403 36.54 3.79 1.45
CA SER A 403 36.07 4.88 0.60
C SER A 403 36.69 6.22 1.02
N ARG A 404 36.64 6.53 2.32
CA ARG A 404 37.23 7.75 2.89
C ARG A 404 38.75 7.79 2.77
N LEU A 405 39.42 6.64 2.89
CA LEU A 405 40.86 6.54 2.67
C LEU A 405 41.22 6.87 1.21
N ASN A 406 40.46 6.33 0.24
CA ASN A 406 40.63 6.65 -1.19
C ASN A 406 40.39 8.14 -1.46
N GLN A 407 39.32 8.73 -0.91
CA GLN A 407 39.05 10.18 -1.06
C GLN A 407 40.18 11.06 -0.52
N GLU A 408 40.73 10.74 0.67
CA GLU A 408 41.86 11.49 1.21
C GLU A 408 43.17 11.23 0.44
N GLN A 409 43.34 10.05 -0.16
CA GLN A 409 44.46 9.75 -1.09
C GLN A 409 44.37 10.56 -2.37
N GLU A 410 43.20 10.61 -3.02
CA GLU A 410 42.97 11.45 -4.19
C GLU A 410 43.14 12.95 -3.89
N ARG A 411 42.62 13.42 -2.74
CA ARG A 411 42.80 14.82 -2.28
C ARG A 411 44.26 15.17 -2.02
N ALA A 412 45.08 14.20 -1.62
CA ALA A 412 46.53 14.39 -1.50
C ALA A 412 47.21 14.35 -2.88
N GLN A 413 46.78 13.44 -3.76
CA GLN A 413 47.32 13.27 -5.11
C GLN A 413 47.07 14.50 -6.00
N ARG A 414 45.83 15.03 -6.05
CA ARG A 414 45.50 16.27 -6.79
C ARG A 414 46.38 17.44 -6.34
N ARG A 415 46.57 17.60 -5.03
CA ARG A 415 47.48 18.61 -4.45
C ARG A 415 48.96 18.40 -4.79
N ILE A 416 49.40 17.16 -4.99
CA ILE A 416 50.74 16.85 -5.49
C ILE A 416 50.85 17.19 -6.98
N GLU A 417 49.77 17.05 -7.74
CA GLU A 417 49.75 17.34 -9.18
C GLU A 417 49.83 18.85 -9.49
N GLU A 418 49.37 19.72 -8.59
CA GLU A 418 49.63 21.18 -8.61
C GLU A 418 51.13 21.52 -8.52
N LEU A 419 51.97 20.60 -8.03
CA LEU A 419 53.41 20.82 -7.90
C LEU A 419 54.17 20.50 -9.20
N ARG A 420 55.31 21.16 -9.39
CA ARG A 420 56.23 20.89 -10.51
C ARG A 420 56.65 19.41 -10.53
N PRO A 421 56.76 18.76 -11.72
CA PRO A 421 57.03 17.32 -11.82
C PRO A 421 58.23 16.82 -11.00
N GLU A 422 59.31 17.59 -10.93
CA GLU A 422 60.53 17.31 -10.16
C GLU A 422 60.32 17.31 -8.63
N ASP A 423 59.36 18.11 -8.14
CA ASP A 423 59.04 18.21 -6.72
C ASP A 423 58.02 17.17 -6.26
N ARG A 424 57.16 16.67 -7.15
CA ARG A 424 56.14 15.65 -6.82
C ARG A 424 56.74 14.44 -6.10
N GLN A 425 57.85 13.91 -6.63
CA GLN A 425 58.54 12.75 -6.05
C GLN A 425 59.32 13.09 -4.76
N ARG A 426 59.67 14.36 -4.53
CA ARG A 426 60.27 14.83 -3.27
C ARG A 426 59.22 14.89 -2.17
N VAL A 427 58.05 15.45 -2.46
CA VAL A 427 56.93 15.59 -1.52
C VAL A 427 56.26 14.24 -1.20
N ALA A 428 56.09 13.37 -2.20
CA ALA A 428 55.53 12.03 -2.00
C ALA A 428 56.44 11.05 -1.23
N ARG A 429 57.72 11.39 -1.03
CA ARG A 429 58.69 10.62 -0.23
C ARG A 429 59.01 11.24 1.12
N ALA A 430 58.44 12.40 1.45
CA ALA A 430 58.68 13.04 2.74
C ALA A 430 58.00 12.23 3.85
N GLU A 431 58.71 12.02 4.97
CA GLU A 431 58.12 11.41 6.15
C GLU A 431 56.97 12.29 6.69
N PRO A 432 55.95 11.74 7.38
CA PRO A 432 54.78 12.51 7.79
C PRO A 432 55.09 13.80 8.58
N GLY A 433 56.14 13.80 9.40
CA GLY A 433 56.59 14.99 10.14
C GLY A 433 57.30 16.05 9.29
N GLU A 434 57.78 15.69 8.10
CA GLU A 434 58.48 16.56 7.15
C GLU A 434 57.58 16.99 5.97
N ALA A 435 56.52 16.23 5.70
CA ALA A 435 55.59 16.41 4.58
C ALA A 435 55.01 17.83 4.46
N ARG A 436 54.70 18.49 5.59
CA ARG A 436 54.26 19.90 5.59
C ARG A 436 55.33 20.85 5.05
N GLY A 437 56.58 20.67 5.49
CA GLY A 437 57.71 21.49 5.04
C GLY A 437 58.00 21.26 3.56
N ALA A 438 58.11 19.99 3.17
CA ALA A 438 58.37 19.58 1.79
C ALA A 438 57.29 20.11 0.81
N TYR A 439 56.00 19.98 1.17
CA TYR A 439 54.91 20.52 0.35
C TYR A 439 54.98 22.05 0.25
N ARG A 440 55.20 22.76 1.36
CA ARG A 440 55.27 24.23 1.37
C ARG A 440 56.41 24.75 0.50
N GLU A 441 57.58 24.12 0.56
CA GLU A 441 58.73 24.47 -0.29
C GLU A 441 58.45 24.21 -1.77
N ALA A 442 57.86 23.06 -2.10
CA ALA A 442 57.50 22.71 -3.47
C ALA A 442 56.46 23.67 -4.06
N TYR A 443 55.42 24.01 -3.28
CA TYR A 443 54.37 24.93 -3.71
C TYR A 443 54.94 26.32 -3.97
N LEU A 444 55.77 26.87 -3.08
CA LEU A 444 56.39 28.19 -3.29
C LEU A 444 57.40 28.22 -4.46
N ALA A 445 57.96 27.07 -4.82
CA ALA A 445 58.84 26.95 -5.99
C ALA A 445 58.06 26.83 -7.32
N ALA A 446 56.77 26.48 -7.24
CA ALA A 446 55.81 26.51 -8.36
C ALA A 446 55.12 27.89 -8.47
N HIS A 447 54.74 28.48 -7.34
CA HIS A 447 53.94 29.70 -7.22
C HIS A 447 54.64 30.74 -6.31
N PRO A 448 55.60 31.52 -6.84
CA PRO A 448 56.32 32.54 -6.08
C PRO A 448 55.42 33.71 -5.68
N GLY A 449 55.42 34.10 -4.41
CA GLY A 449 54.60 35.21 -3.87
C GLY A 449 53.29 34.80 -3.19
N GLU A 450 53.00 33.49 -3.13
CA GLU A 450 51.80 32.93 -2.48
C GLU A 450 52.08 32.39 -1.06
N GLU A 451 52.82 33.11 -0.22
CA GLU A 451 53.21 32.62 1.11
C GLU A 451 52.04 32.26 2.04
N LYS A 452 50.89 32.92 1.88
CA LYS A 452 49.65 32.59 2.59
C LYS A 452 49.09 31.24 2.10
N THR A 453 48.80 31.13 0.80
CA THR A 453 48.25 29.93 0.15
C THR A 453 49.11 28.70 0.41
N ALA A 454 50.44 28.81 0.21
CA ALA A 454 51.38 27.74 0.48
C ALA A 454 51.35 27.25 1.95
N THR A 455 51.10 28.15 2.90
CA THR A 455 51.03 27.83 4.33
C THR A 455 49.72 27.12 4.68
N THR A 456 48.61 27.51 4.05
CA THR A 456 47.30 26.84 4.16
C THR A 456 47.32 25.47 3.49
N TYR A 457 47.79 25.38 2.25
CA TYR A 457 47.77 24.14 1.46
C TYR A 457 48.70 23.08 2.04
N SER A 458 49.89 23.47 2.51
CA SER A 458 50.78 22.55 3.23
C SER A 458 50.20 22.04 4.55
N PHE A 459 49.40 22.84 5.25
CA PHE A 459 48.67 22.38 6.44
C PHE A 459 47.56 21.38 6.08
N LEU A 460 46.75 21.68 5.06
CA LEU A 460 45.70 20.78 4.56
C LEU A 460 46.28 19.45 4.03
N TYR A 461 47.43 19.49 3.34
CA TYR A 461 48.13 18.31 2.87
C TYR A 461 48.61 17.42 4.04
N ALA A 462 49.28 18.01 5.04
CA ALA A 462 49.74 17.28 6.22
C ALA A 462 48.56 16.69 7.03
N GLN A 463 47.48 17.45 7.21
CA GLN A 463 46.26 16.96 7.87
C GLN A 463 45.61 15.80 7.09
N GLY A 464 45.65 15.84 5.75
CA GLY A 464 45.21 14.74 4.89
C GLY A 464 46.02 13.46 5.12
N LEU A 465 47.35 13.56 5.21
CA LEU A 465 48.22 12.41 5.51
C LEU A 465 47.96 11.83 6.92
N GLU A 466 47.74 12.68 7.93
CA GLU A 466 47.35 12.23 9.27
C GLU A 466 46.01 11.46 9.25
N LYS A 467 45.01 11.96 8.50
CA LYS A 467 43.72 11.28 8.30
C LYS A 467 43.89 9.94 7.58
N GLN A 468 44.72 9.87 6.52
CA GLN A 468 45.03 8.61 5.83
C GLN A 468 45.66 7.59 6.78
N GLY A 469 46.61 8.03 7.63
CA GLY A 469 47.24 7.17 8.64
C GLY A 469 46.23 6.62 9.65
N ALA A 470 45.33 7.48 10.16
CA ALA A 470 44.26 7.07 11.08
C ALA A 470 43.27 6.09 10.43
N LEU A 471 42.81 6.36 9.21
CA LEU A 471 41.89 5.49 8.46
C LEU A 471 42.55 4.15 8.10
N SER A 472 43.83 4.14 7.74
CA SER A 472 44.60 2.91 7.49
C SER A 472 44.72 2.05 8.76
N ALA A 473 44.99 2.66 9.92
CA ALA A 473 45.02 1.97 11.20
C ALA A 473 43.64 1.44 11.61
N GLU A 474 42.56 2.21 11.38
CA GLU A 474 41.19 1.75 11.62
C GLU A 474 40.85 0.54 10.71
N ARG A 475 41.22 0.59 9.43
CA ARG A 475 41.02 -0.53 8.50
C ARG A 475 41.74 -1.80 8.96
N GLN A 476 43.00 -1.68 9.40
CA GLN A 476 43.76 -2.81 9.96
C GLN A 476 43.10 -3.38 11.23
N ALA A 477 42.57 -2.52 12.11
CA ALA A 477 41.87 -2.97 13.32
C ALA A 477 40.55 -3.70 12.97
N LEU A 478 39.81 -3.23 11.97
CA LEU A 478 38.60 -3.89 11.46
C LEU A 478 38.92 -5.23 10.80
N GLU A 479 39.99 -5.32 10.01
CA GLU A 479 40.44 -6.56 9.36
C GLU A 479 40.93 -7.60 10.38
N ALA A 480 41.69 -7.18 11.40
CA ALA A 480 42.06 -8.02 12.53
C ALA A 480 40.82 -8.53 13.28
N ARG A 481 39.87 -7.64 13.58
CA ARG A 481 38.62 -7.99 14.27
C ARG A 481 37.72 -8.92 13.44
N ARG A 482 37.73 -8.76 12.11
CA ARG A 482 37.07 -9.67 11.16
C ARG A 482 37.67 -11.07 11.27
N SER A 483 38.99 -11.17 11.22
CA SER A 483 39.74 -12.43 11.33
C SER A 483 39.48 -13.16 12.66
N GLU A 484 39.51 -12.44 13.79
CA GLU A 484 39.14 -12.97 15.12
C GLU A 484 37.72 -13.56 15.15
N LEU A 485 36.79 -12.91 14.44
CA LEU A 485 35.37 -13.24 14.47
C LEU A 485 35.02 -14.41 13.54
N THR A 486 35.67 -14.50 12.37
CA THR A 486 35.35 -15.50 11.34
C THR A 486 36.21 -16.76 11.40
N GLY A 487 37.47 -16.64 11.84
CA GLY A 487 38.48 -17.66 11.59
C GLY A 487 38.73 -17.88 10.10
N ASP A 488 39.33 -19.03 9.76
CA ASP A 488 39.60 -19.42 8.38
C ASP A 488 38.29 -19.77 7.63
N PRO A 489 38.03 -19.16 6.45
CA PRO A 489 36.85 -19.46 5.66
C PRO A 489 36.89 -20.90 5.13
N GLN A 490 35.79 -21.63 5.27
CA GLN A 490 35.60 -22.88 4.54
C GLN A 490 35.41 -22.59 3.05
N PRO A 491 35.97 -23.42 2.14
CA PRO A 491 35.70 -23.29 0.72
C PRO A 491 34.21 -23.54 0.44
N LEU A 492 33.59 -22.65 -0.33
CA LEU A 492 32.24 -22.85 -0.85
C LEU A 492 32.18 -24.12 -1.71
N THR A 493 31.05 -24.83 -1.69
CA THR A 493 30.83 -25.96 -2.62
C THR A 493 30.75 -25.44 -4.06
N PRO A 494 31.02 -26.27 -5.09
CA PRO A 494 30.92 -25.83 -6.49
C PRO A 494 29.56 -25.23 -6.84
N GLU A 495 28.48 -25.76 -6.24
CA GLU A 495 27.11 -25.26 -6.41
C GLU A 495 26.95 -23.86 -5.79
N ALA A 496 27.42 -23.66 -4.56
CA ALA A 496 27.38 -22.37 -3.90
C ALA A 496 28.30 -21.32 -4.56
N GLN A 497 29.40 -21.75 -5.20
CA GLN A 497 30.25 -20.87 -6.02
C GLN A 497 29.53 -20.43 -7.31
N ALA A 498 28.84 -21.36 -7.98
CA ALA A 498 28.05 -21.06 -9.17
C ALA A 498 26.88 -20.12 -8.83
N GLU A 499 26.15 -20.39 -7.74
CA GLU A 499 25.06 -19.52 -7.26
C GLU A 499 25.59 -18.12 -6.88
N LEU A 500 26.76 -18.03 -6.24
CA LEU A 500 27.37 -16.74 -5.89
C LEU A 500 27.75 -15.92 -7.14
N ALA A 501 28.23 -16.58 -8.20
CA ALA A 501 28.50 -15.93 -9.48
C ALA A 501 27.19 -15.44 -10.13
N GLU A 502 26.16 -16.28 -10.19
CA GLU A 502 24.85 -15.92 -10.75
C GLU A 502 24.20 -14.74 -10.00
N VAL A 503 24.26 -14.74 -8.66
CA VAL A 503 23.74 -13.64 -7.84
C VAL A 503 24.50 -12.34 -8.09
N ARG A 504 25.83 -12.38 -8.24
CA ARG A 504 26.63 -11.18 -8.57
C ARG A 504 26.34 -10.62 -9.96
N ASP A 505 26.12 -11.49 -10.94
CA ASP A 505 25.71 -11.08 -12.28
C ASP A 505 24.24 -10.60 -12.31
N ALA A 506 23.39 -11.07 -11.40
CA ALA A 506 22.05 -10.51 -11.18
C ALA A 506 22.10 -9.13 -10.50
N ILE A 507 22.98 -8.91 -9.52
CA ILE A 507 23.21 -7.59 -8.92
C ILE A 507 23.68 -6.61 -10.00
N ARG A 508 24.74 -6.95 -10.76
CA ARG A 508 25.25 -6.07 -11.82
C ARG A 508 24.20 -5.71 -12.89
N ARG A 509 23.30 -6.65 -13.23
CA ARG A 509 22.17 -6.37 -14.14
C ARG A 509 21.13 -5.47 -13.48
N ASN A 510 20.80 -5.71 -12.21
CA ASN A 510 19.88 -4.87 -11.47
C ASN A 510 20.39 -3.43 -11.35
N ASP A 511 21.68 -3.25 -11.09
CA ASP A 511 22.28 -1.92 -10.93
C ASP A 511 22.38 -1.19 -12.29
N GLY A 512 22.60 -1.94 -13.39
CA GLY A 512 22.47 -1.41 -14.75
C GLY A 512 21.03 -1.00 -15.08
N GLU A 513 20.05 -1.86 -14.82
CA GLU A 513 18.62 -1.53 -14.99
C GLU A 513 18.18 -0.34 -14.12
N ILE A 514 18.78 -0.11 -12.95
CA ILE A 514 18.55 1.11 -12.15
C ILE A 514 19.22 2.32 -12.79
N GLY A 515 20.47 2.20 -13.25
CA GLY A 515 21.18 3.28 -13.95
C GLY A 515 20.43 3.75 -15.18
N ASP A 516 20.12 2.82 -16.10
CA ASP A 516 19.36 3.08 -17.32
C ASP A 516 17.96 3.68 -17.03
N PHE A 517 17.38 3.39 -15.87
CA PHE A 517 16.08 3.92 -15.43
C PHE A 517 16.14 5.29 -14.74
N LEU A 518 17.30 5.71 -14.23
CA LEU A 518 17.49 7.00 -13.55
C LEU A 518 18.23 8.04 -14.43
N ASP A 519 18.94 7.57 -15.46
CA ASP A 519 19.60 8.40 -16.48
C ASP A 519 18.55 8.85 -17.53
N GLU A 520 17.74 9.84 -17.15
CA GLU A 520 16.77 10.54 -18.02
C GLU A 520 15.68 9.65 -18.65
N SER A 521 15.20 8.61 -17.94
CA SER A 521 14.00 7.88 -18.38
C SER A 521 12.77 8.79 -18.40
N TYR A 522 12.42 9.24 -19.61
CA TYR A 522 11.17 9.91 -19.94
C TYR A 522 10.00 9.01 -19.57
N LEU A 523 9.18 9.47 -18.62
CA LEU A 523 7.96 8.78 -18.21
C LEU A 523 6.79 9.19 -19.09
N THR A 524 6.67 10.49 -19.36
CA THR A 524 5.74 11.05 -20.34
C THR A 524 6.17 12.47 -20.65
N ASP A 525 5.99 12.88 -21.89
CA ASP A 525 6.07 14.26 -22.34
C ASP A 525 4.82 14.62 -23.15
N GLY A 526 4.77 15.86 -23.63
CA GLY A 526 3.78 16.29 -24.60
C GLY A 526 3.73 17.79 -24.78
N VAL A 527 2.85 18.21 -25.69
CA VAL A 527 2.76 19.59 -26.17
C VAL A 527 1.30 20.04 -26.14
N VAL A 528 1.05 21.19 -25.53
CA VAL A 528 -0.24 21.88 -25.53
C VAL A 528 -0.10 23.18 -26.30
N SER A 529 -0.72 23.26 -27.48
CA SER A 529 -0.60 24.45 -28.32
C SER A 529 -1.31 25.68 -27.76
N GLY A 530 -0.66 26.84 -27.90
CA GLY A 530 -1.17 28.13 -27.45
C GLY A 530 -0.80 29.28 -28.40
N GLU A 531 -1.49 30.41 -28.25
CA GLU A 531 -1.44 31.52 -29.22
C GLU A 531 -0.07 32.20 -29.31
N TRP A 532 0.71 32.19 -28.22
CA TRP A 532 2.00 32.87 -28.08
C TRP A 532 3.19 31.90 -27.91
N GLY A 533 2.94 30.59 -27.98
CA GLY A 533 3.94 29.55 -27.79
C GLY A 533 3.28 28.24 -27.40
N ASP A 534 3.90 27.12 -27.73
CA ASP A 534 3.43 25.81 -27.25
C ASP A 534 3.92 25.60 -25.81
N LEU A 535 3.05 25.14 -24.91
CA LEU A 535 3.44 24.68 -23.59
C LEU A 535 3.88 23.21 -23.68
N VAL A 536 5.16 22.97 -23.49
CA VAL A 536 5.74 21.63 -23.38
C VAL A 536 5.66 21.19 -21.92
N TYR A 537 5.33 19.92 -21.69
CA TYR A 537 5.36 19.31 -20.36
C TYR A 537 6.19 18.03 -20.39
N GLN A 538 6.94 17.75 -19.33
CA GLN A 538 7.73 16.53 -19.21
C GLN A 538 7.68 15.96 -17.79
N ALA A 539 7.77 14.65 -17.67
CA ALA A 539 7.94 13.91 -16.43
C ALA A 539 9.11 12.93 -16.59
N VAL A 540 10.12 13.05 -15.74
CA VAL A 540 11.35 12.25 -15.79
C VAL A 540 11.66 11.65 -14.42
N MET A 541 12.29 10.48 -14.39
CA MET A 541 12.84 9.93 -13.15
C MET A 541 14.21 10.51 -12.82
N THR A 542 14.48 10.63 -11.53
CA THR A 542 15.79 11.02 -10.97
C THR A 542 16.04 10.20 -9.71
N ASP A 543 17.29 10.18 -9.22
CA ASP A 543 17.66 9.60 -7.91
C ASP A 543 16.76 10.07 -6.75
N SER A 544 16.24 11.30 -6.83
CA SER A 544 15.38 11.92 -5.82
C SER A 544 13.88 11.58 -5.96
N GLY A 545 13.52 10.84 -7.02
CA GLY A 545 12.15 10.54 -7.43
C GLY A 545 11.76 11.28 -8.73
N PRO A 546 10.46 11.31 -9.08
CA PRO A 546 9.98 11.94 -10.30
C PRO A 546 10.08 13.47 -10.20
N ARG A 547 10.73 14.07 -11.22
CA ARG A 547 10.73 15.49 -11.53
C ARG A 547 9.71 15.75 -12.63
N TYR A 548 9.03 16.89 -12.56
CA TYR A 548 8.10 17.34 -13.59
C TYR A 548 8.50 18.74 -14.03
N SER A 549 8.53 19.01 -15.32
CA SER A 549 8.78 20.35 -15.85
C SER A 549 7.61 20.82 -16.73
N LEU A 550 7.42 22.13 -16.76
CA LEU A 550 6.71 22.83 -17.82
C LEU A 550 7.69 23.80 -18.47
N SER A 551 7.72 23.86 -19.80
CA SER A 551 8.50 24.84 -20.55
C SER A 551 7.71 25.46 -21.70
N LEU A 552 8.09 26.66 -22.13
CA LEU A 552 7.47 27.33 -23.28
C LEU A 552 8.36 27.21 -24.52
N ARG A 553 7.83 26.57 -25.56
CA ARG A 553 8.45 26.51 -26.89
C ARG A 553 7.97 27.68 -27.75
N PRO A 554 8.86 28.56 -28.24
CA PRO A 554 8.48 29.73 -29.04
C PRO A 554 7.72 29.37 -30.33
N PRO A 555 6.80 30.24 -30.82
CA PRO A 555 6.07 30.00 -32.07
C PRO A 555 6.99 29.77 -33.27
N GLY A 556 6.87 28.61 -33.90
CA GLY A 556 7.67 28.25 -35.07
C GLY A 556 9.08 27.72 -34.79
N ALA A 557 9.43 27.50 -33.51
CA ALA A 557 10.59 26.69 -33.15
C ALA A 557 10.42 25.24 -33.67
N PRO A 558 11.52 24.51 -33.96
CA PRO A 558 11.44 23.16 -34.48
C PRO A 558 10.98 22.16 -33.40
N ALA A 559 10.61 20.94 -33.81
CA ALA A 559 10.04 19.94 -32.90
C ALA A 559 11.03 19.42 -31.85
N ASP A 560 12.31 19.42 -32.20
CA ASP A 560 13.50 19.10 -31.39
C ASP A 560 14.10 20.35 -30.71
N TRP A 561 13.33 21.43 -30.57
CA TRP A 561 13.74 22.58 -29.76
C TRP A 561 13.77 22.19 -28.28
N GLU A 562 14.96 22.27 -27.68
CA GLU A 562 15.17 22.14 -26.25
C GLU A 562 15.28 23.53 -25.59
N PRO A 563 14.79 23.68 -24.35
CA PRO A 563 14.99 24.90 -23.57
C PRO A 563 16.46 25.11 -23.20
N ASP A 564 17.05 26.25 -23.58
CA ASP A 564 18.39 26.68 -23.13
C ASP A 564 18.44 26.83 -21.59
N ASP A 565 19.64 26.76 -21.00
CA ASP A 565 19.90 26.88 -19.57
C ASP A 565 19.65 28.30 -19.04
N GLY A 566 18.39 28.55 -18.66
CA GLY A 566 17.86 29.85 -18.24
C GLY A 566 16.58 30.28 -18.95
N SER A 567 16.12 29.50 -19.94
CA SER A 567 14.86 29.74 -20.66
C SER A 567 13.61 29.48 -19.79
N ALA A 568 12.43 29.69 -20.37
CA ALA A 568 11.11 29.65 -19.71
C ALA A 568 10.68 28.23 -19.29
N ALA A 569 11.43 27.61 -18.37
CA ALA A 569 11.12 26.34 -17.72
C ALA A 569 10.82 26.55 -16.23
N VAL A 570 9.87 25.79 -15.68
CA VAL A 570 9.60 25.71 -14.24
C VAL A 570 9.50 24.24 -13.84
N ASP A 571 10.31 23.89 -12.85
CA ASP A 571 10.41 22.54 -12.31
C ASP A 571 9.44 22.37 -11.13
N PHE A 572 8.88 21.17 -10.96
CA PHE A 572 7.92 20.84 -9.92
C PHE A 572 8.23 19.49 -9.27
N ASN A 573 7.99 19.45 -7.95
CA ASN A 573 7.75 18.19 -7.25
C ASN A 573 6.25 17.82 -7.26
N ASN A 574 5.96 16.60 -6.83
CA ASN A 574 4.62 16.03 -6.65
C ASN A 574 3.59 16.93 -5.92
N THR A 575 4.03 17.80 -4.99
CA THR A 575 3.14 18.71 -4.26
C THR A 575 2.86 19.98 -5.04
N ALA A 576 3.87 20.53 -5.72
CA ALA A 576 3.73 21.73 -6.54
C ALA A 576 2.85 21.46 -7.78
N LEU A 577 3.05 20.34 -8.48
CA LEU A 577 2.24 19.96 -9.64
C LEU A 577 0.75 19.71 -9.25
N LYS A 578 0.49 19.12 -8.08
CA LYS A 578 -0.88 18.98 -7.53
C LYS A 578 -1.54 20.32 -7.20
N LYS A 579 -0.78 21.31 -6.72
CA LYS A 579 -1.30 22.68 -6.52
C LYS A 579 -1.67 23.33 -7.86
N LEU A 580 -0.92 23.06 -8.93
CA LEU A 580 -1.23 23.56 -10.27
C LEU A 580 -2.53 22.94 -10.82
N GLY A 581 -2.69 21.61 -10.71
CA GLY A 581 -3.95 20.94 -11.07
C GLY A 581 -5.16 21.48 -10.29
N ALA A 582 -5.08 21.51 -8.96
CA ALA A 582 -6.13 22.05 -8.10
C ALA A 582 -6.39 23.56 -8.31
N LEU A 583 -5.40 24.29 -8.83
CA LEU A 583 -5.61 25.67 -9.26
C LEU A 583 -6.40 25.74 -10.56
N LEU A 584 -6.06 24.94 -11.57
CA LEU A 584 -6.81 24.87 -12.82
C LEU A 584 -8.27 24.47 -12.57
N ASP A 585 -8.53 23.45 -11.76
CA ASP A 585 -9.89 23.04 -11.34
C ASP A 585 -10.69 24.25 -10.81
N LYS A 586 -10.06 25.00 -9.90
CA LYS A 586 -10.67 26.14 -9.20
C LYS A 586 -10.95 27.34 -10.11
N VAL A 587 -10.15 27.58 -11.14
CA VAL A 587 -10.29 28.75 -12.01
C VAL A 587 -11.11 28.42 -13.26
N VAL A 588 -10.96 27.21 -13.83
CA VAL A 588 -11.75 26.72 -14.97
C VAL A 588 -13.20 26.44 -14.58
N GLY A 589 -13.43 25.80 -13.42
CA GLY A 589 -14.74 25.34 -12.93
C GLY A 589 -15.79 26.42 -12.59
N SER A 590 -15.64 27.66 -13.08
CA SER A 590 -16.57 28.77 -12.82
C SER A 590 -17.52 29.13 -13.97
N SER A 591 -17.42 28.53 -15.17
CA SER A 591 -18.48 28.64 -16.19
C SER A 591 -18.45 27.58 -17.30
N SER A 592 -19.66 27.19 -17.73
CA SER A 592 -20.03 26.55 -19.00
C SER A 592 -19.35 25.24 -19.41
N VAL A 593 -20.06 24.13 -19.17
CA VAL A 593 -20.10 22.98 -20.10
C VAL A 593 -21.57 22.73 -20.45
N GLN A 594 -21.90 22.65 -21.74
CA GLN A 594 -23.21 22.22 -22.21
C GLN A 594 -23.05 21.22 -23.37
N ALA A 595 -23.69 20.06 -23.24
CA ALA A 595 -23.84 19.05 -24.29
C ALA A 595 -22.55 18.38 -24.84
N ALA A 596 -21.65 17.94 -23.94
CA ALA A 596 -21.01 16.64 -24.13
C ALA A 596 -21.93 15.54 -23.55
N ALA A 597 -21.77 14.28 -23.97
CA ALA A 597 -22.45 13.14 -23.32
C ALA A 597 -22.19 13.21 -21.81
N GLU A 598 -23.23 13.01 -20.98
CA GLU A 598 -23.13 13.21 -19.53
C GLU A 598 -21.86 12.58 -18.98
N VAL A 599 -20.93 13.45 -18.56
CA VAL A 599 -19.67 13.02 -17.95
C VAL A 599 -20.05 12.58 -16.55
N HIS A 600 -20.47 11.32 -16.44
CA HIS A 600 -20.63 10.65 -15.16
C HIS A 600 -19.27 10.71 -14.48
N THR A 601 -19.09 11.58 -13.47
CA THR A 601 -17.87 11.69 -12.67
C THR A 601 -17.95 10.84 -11.39
N GLY A 602 -19.18 10.59 -10.95
CA GLY A 602 -19.50 9.79 -9.76
C GLY A 602 -19.06 8.32 -9.84
N ALA A 603 -19.00 7.70 -8.67
CA ALA A 603 -18.72 6.30 -8.47
C ALA A 603 -19.82 5.62 -7.66
N MET A 604 -20.17 4.38 -8.01
CA MET A 604 -21.23 3.63 -7.32
C MET A 604 -21.08 2.12 -7.46
N VAL A 605 -21.76 1.40 -6.55
CA VAL A 605 -22.03 -0.03 -6.67
C VAL A 605 -23.54 -0.23 -6.75
N ALA A 606 -24.03 -0.98 -7.74
CA ALA A 606 -25.45 -1.13 -8.01
C ALA A 606 -25.83 -2.53 -8.55
N LEU A 607 -27.08 -2.95 -8.35
CA LEU A 607 -27.67 -4.07 -9.09
C LEU A 607 -28.18 -3.58 -10.44
N ILE A 608 -27.93 -4.35 -11.50
CA ILE A 608 -28.43 -4.05 -12.85
C ILE A 608 -29.51 -5.07 -13.24
N PRO A 609 -30.70 -4.63 -13.72
CA PRO A 609 -31.72 -5.55 -14.17
C PRO A 609 -31.26 -6.37 -15.38
N THR A 610 -31.92 -7.51 -15.60
CA THR A 610 -31.79 -8.24 -16.88
C THR A 610 -32.16 -7.31 -18.04
N PRO A 611 -31.58 -7.47 -19.26
CA PRO A 611 -31.93 -6.62 -20.40
C PRO A 611 -33.43 -6.61 -20.74
N GLU A 612 -34.12 -7.73 -20.49
CA GLU A 612 -35.58 -7.87 -20.65
C GLU A 612 -36.34 -7.01 -19.63
N ASP A 613 -35.97 -7.08 -18.34
CA ASP A 613 -36.58 -6.26 -17.30
C ASP A 613 -36.24 -4.78 -17.47
N ALA A 614 -35.00 -4.43 -17.80
CA ALA A 614 -34.58 -3.05 -18.06
C ALA A 614 -35.40 -2.42 -19.21
N ALA A 615 -35.55 -3.12 -20.33
CA ALA A 615 -36.36 -2.65 -21.47
C ALA A 615 -37.85 -2.50 -21.12
N ARG A 616 -38.38 -3.32 -20.20
CA ARG A 616 -39.75 -3.22 -19.70
C ARG A 616 -39.93 -2.05 -18.73
N LEU A 617 -38.97 -1.83 -17.82
CA LEU A 617 -39.02 -0.83 -16.75
C LEU A 617 -38.78 0.60 -17.26
N ALA A 618 -38.04 0.76 -18.36
CA ALA A 618 -37.78 2.06 -18.98
C ALA A 618 -39.07 2.80 -19.39
N VAL A 619 -39.06 4.13 -19.25
CA VAL A 619 -40.19 5.01 -19.57
C VAL A 619 -39.75 6.14 -20.50
N GLY A 620 -40.65 6.56 -21.40
CA GLY A 620 -40.36 7.62 -22.37
C GLY A 620 -40.05 8.95 -21.68
N GLY A 621 -38.88 9.54 -21.99
CA GLY A 621 -38.41 10.77 -21.35
C GLY A 621 -37.84 10.58 -19.94
N GLY A 622 -37.56 9.34 -19.53
CA GLY A 622 -36.79 8.99 -18.34
C GLY A 622 -35.44 8.37 -18.71
N GLU A 623 -34.83 7.70 -17.73
CA GLU A 623 -33.54 7.02 -17.85
C GLU A 623 -33.57 5.93 -18.95
N PRO A 624 -32.53 5.81 -19.78
CA PRO A 624 -32.42 4.74 -20.77
C PRO A 624 -32.19 3.39 -20.10
N ALA A 625 -32.59 2.30 -20.76
CA ALA A 625 -32.64 0.96 -20.17
C ALA A 625 -31.27 0.49 -19.64
N GLU A 626 -30.20 0.81 -20.35
CA GLU A 626 -28.80 0.52 -20.01
C GLU A 626 -28.25 1.27 -18.78
N GLN A 627 -28.92 2.35 -18.37
CA GLN A 627 -28.60 3.13 -17.16
C GLN A 627 -29.51 2.78 -15.97
N LEU A 628 -30.58 1.99 -16.16
CA LEU A 628 -31.44 1.57 -15.05
C LEU A 628 -30.68 0.67 -14.06
N HIS A 629 -30.72 1.05 -12.78
CA HIS A 629 -29.99 0.36 -11.72
C HIS A 629 -30.65 0.55 -10.35
N VAL A 630 -30.18 -0.21 -9.36
CA VAL A 630 -30.53 -0.06 -7.94
C VAL A 630 -29.25 0.17 -7.15
N THR A 631 -29.02 1.38 -6.69
CA THR A 631 -27.80 1.77 -5.96
C THR A 631 -27.72 1.04 -4.61
N LEU A 632 -26.65 0.26 -4.43
CA LEU A 632 -26.31 -0.40 -3.17
C LEU A 632 -25.36 0.45 -2.33
N ALA A 633 -24.44 1.17 -2.97
CA ALA A 633 -23.57 2.16 -2.32
C ALA A 633 -23.22 3.27 -3.32
N TYR A 634 -23.32 4.53 -2.90
CA TYR A 634 -22.80 5.67 -3.64
C TYR A 634 -21.42 6.02 -3.07
N LEU A 635 -20.38 6.05 -3.91
CA LEU A 635 -18.99 6.16 -3.46
C LEU A 635 -18.44 7.58 -3.53
N GLY A 636 -19.24 8.57 -3.97
CA GLY A 636 -18.78 9.95 -4.19
C GLY A 636 -18.26 10.14 -5.61
N GLU A 637 -17.33 11.08 -5.79
CA GLU A 637 -16.65 11.26 -7.07
C GLU A 637 -15.57 10.20 -7.27
N ALA A 638 -15.47 9.61 -8.46
CA ALA A 638 -14.51 8.54 -8.72
C ALA A 638 -13.05 8.98 -8.55
N ALA A 639 -12.79 10.28 -8.73
CA ALA A 639 -11.48 10.90 -8.53
C ALA A 639 -11.04 10.86 -7.05
N ASP A 640 -11.97 10.95 -6.09
CA ASP A 640 -11.66 11.00 -4.65
C ASP A 640 -11.16 9.65 -4.12
N LEU A 641 -11.55 8.55 -4.76
CA LEU A 641 -11.09 7.19 -4.41
C LEU A 641 -9.64 6.94 -4.86
N GLY A 642 -9.24 7.49 -6.01
CA GLY A 642 -7.98 7.18 -6.70
C GLY A 642 -7.86 5.71 -7.13
N VAL A 643 -6.84 5.39 -7.93
CA VAL A 643 -6.67 4.03 -8.51
C VAL A 643 -6.61 2.92 -7.44
N ALA A 644 -5.91 3.17 -6.34
CA ALA A 644 -5.83 2.20 -5.23
C ALA A 644 -7.20 1.99 -4.55
N GLY A 645 -7.94 3.05 -4.24
CA GLY A 645 -9.28 2.94 -3.64
C GLY A 645 -10.30 2.33 -4.60
N GLN A 646 -10.18 2.59 -5.91
CA GLN A 646 -10.99 1.92 -6.93
C GLN A 646 -10.68 0.42 -6.99
N GLN A 647 -9.41 0.01 -6.91
CA GLN A 647 -9.02 -1.39 -6.86
C GLN A 647 -9.46 -2.08 -5.56
N ASP A 648 -9.33 -1.41 -4.40
CA ASP A 648 -9.81 -1.91 -3.11
C ASP A 648 -11.34 -2.14 -3.15
N VAL A 649 -12.09 -1.22 -3.76
CA VAL A 649 -13.53 -1.37 -4.02
C VAL A 649 -13.80 -2.56 -4.95
N ILE A 650 -13.07 -2.69 -6.06
CA ILE A 650 -13.20 -3.83 -7.00
C ILE A 650 -12.97 -5.16 -6.28
N ASP A 651 -11.89 -5.29 -5.52
CA ASP A 651 -11.51 -6.53 -4.85
C ASP A 651 -12.52 -6.88 -3.74
N ALA A 652 -12.90 -5.91 -2.90
CA ALA A 652 -13.85 -6.11 -1.82
C ALA A 652 -15.25 -6.50 -2.33
N VAL A 653 -15.74 -5.80 -3.36
CA VAL A 653 -17.06 -6.05 -3.95
C VAL A 653 -17.07 -7.33 -4.77
N SER A 654 -16.00 -7.65 -5.51
CA SER A 654 -15.86 -8.93 -6.22
C SER A 654 -15.84 -10.10 -5.25
N ALA A 655 -15.15 -9.98 -4.11
CA ALA A 655 -15.16 -10.98 -3.05
C ALA A 655 -16.55 -11.15 -2.40
N ALA A 656 -17.31 -10.06 -2.22
CA ALA A 656 -18.65 -10.09 -1.66
C ALA A 656 -19.73 -10.60 -2.65
N ALA A 657 -19.55 -10.34 -3.94
CA ALA A 657 -20.45 -10.80 -5.00
C ALA A 657 -20.24 -12.27 -5.39
N ASN A 658 -19.05 -12.83 -5.12
CA ASN A 658 -18.70 -14.21 -5.47
C ASN A 658 -19.65 -15.23 -4.84
N GLY A 659 -20.42 -15.93 -5.68
CA GLY A 659 -21.37 -16.95 -5.26
C GLY A 659 -22.80 -16.46 -4.99
N LEU A 660 -23.10 -15.17 -5.20
CA LEU A 660 -24.47 -14.67 -5.12
C LEU A 660 -25.32 -15.21 -6.28
N PRO A 661 -26.59 -15.60 -6.02
CA PRO A 661 -27.53 -15.96 -7.08
C PRO A 661 -28.03 -14.72 -7.83
N VAL A 662 -28.65 -14.93 -8.99
CA VAL A 662 -29.56 -13.94 -9.61
C VAL A 662 -30.56 -13.48 -8.55
N ILE A 663 -30.70 -12.16 -8.40
CA ILE A 663 -31.55 -11.57 -7.36
C ILE A 663 -32.93 -11.32 -7.94
N GLU A 664 -33.93 -11.94 -7.34
CA GLU A 664 -35.33 -11.69 -7.63
C GLU A 664 -35.91 -10.66 -6.65
N ALA A 665 -36.65 -9.68 -7.18
CA ALA A 665 -37.39 -8.69 -6.43
C ALA A 665 -38.76 -8.42 -7.08
N GLU A 666 -39.62 -7.71 -6.38
CA GLU A 666 -40.89 -7.20 -6.87
C GLU A 666 -40.85 -5.67 -6.84
N ALA A 667 -41.02 -5.02 -8.01
CA ALA A 667 -41.30 -3.59 -8.11
C ALA A 667 -42.77 -3.38 -7.73
N PHE A 668 -43.04 -2.97 -6.48
CA PHE A 668 -44.38 -3.07 -5.89
C PHE A 668 -45.16 -1.74 -5.88
N ALA A 669 -44.48 -0.60 -5.96
CA ALA A 669 -45.13 0.72 -5.96
C ALA A 669 -44.26 1.80 -6.63
N PRO A 670 -44.85 2.70 -7.44
CA PRO A 670 -44.19 3.94 -7.85
C PRO A 670 -44.20 4.96 -6.70
N ALA A 671 -43.14 5.76 -6.58
CA ALA A 671 -43.02 6.84 -5.62
C ALA A 671 -42.33 8.07 -6.23
N LEU A 672 -42.53 9.23 -5.61
CA LEU A 672 -41.87 10.49 -5.96
C LEU A 672 -40.98 10.92 -4.79
N PHE A 673 -39.68 10.98 -5.01
CA PHE A 673 -38.69 11.43 -4.03
C PHE A 673 -38.35 12.91 -4.27
N ASN A 674 -38.02 13.62 -3.17
CA ASN A 674 -37.71 15.05 -3.13
C ASN A 674 -38.71 15.99 -3.87
N PRO A 675 -40.06 15.81 -3.81
CA PRO A 675 -40.98 16.67 -4.55
C PRO A 675 -40.96 18.14 -4.09
N GLY A 676 -40.70 19.07 -5.01
CA GLY A 676 -40.72 20.52 -4.81
C GLY A 676 -39.33 21.17 -4.98
N ASP A 677 -39.25 22.49 -4.77
CA ASP A 677 -38.02 23.29 -4.93
C ASP A 677 -37.00 23.09 -3.79
N ALA A 678 -36.55 21.84 -3.58
CA ALA A 678 -35.43 21.54 -2.69
C ALA A 678 -34.11 21.95 -3.36
N SER A 679 -33.44 22.97 -2.83
CA SER A 679 -32.26 23.59 -3.48
C SER A 679 -30.99 22.72 -3.50
N ASP A 680 -31.01 21.54 -2.88
CA ASP A 680 -29.87 20.64 -2.73
C ASP A 680 -30.06 19.25 -3.37
N ARG A 681 -31.24 18.93 -3.93
CA ARG A 681 -31.55 17.59 -4.47
C ARG A 681 -32.61 17.63 -5.57
N ASP A 682 -32.37 16.89 -6.64
CA ASP A 682 -33.34 16.76 -7.71
C ASP A 682 -34.56 15.90 -7.31
N PRO A 683 -35.77 16.28 -7.77
CA PRO A 683 -36.97 15.46 -7.65
C PRO A 683 -36.92 14.29 -8.64
N CYS A 684 -37.25 13.08 -8.18
CA CYS A 684 -37.20 11.88 -9.03
C CYS A 684 -38.36 10.91 -8.81
N ALA A 685 -38.87 10.37 -9.91
CA ALA A 685 -39.87 9.33 -9.96
C ALA A 685 -39.18 7.96 -9.98
N VAL A 686 -39.50 7.13 -8.98
CA VAL A 686 -38.81 5.88 -8.68
C VAL A 686 -39.79 4.71 -8.59
N LEU A 687 -39.31 3.50 -8.87
CA LEU A 687 -39.99 2.25 -8.51
C LEU A 687 -39.40 1.73 -7.20
N LEU A 688 -40.26 1.55 -6.19
CA LEU A 688 -39.89 0.90 -4.93
C LEU A 688 -39.86 -0.61 -5.10
N LEU A 689 -38.80 -1.23 -4.60
CA LEU A 689 -38.52 -2.65 -4.73
C LEU A 689 -38.62 -3.36 -3.37
N SER A 690 -39.02 -4.62 -3.41
CA SER A 690 -39.05 -5.50 -2.24
C SER A 690 -38.59 -6.90 -2.61
N GLY A 691 -37.84 -7.58 -1.74
CA GLY A 691 -37.31 -8.91 -2.01
C GLY A 691 -36.35 -9.37 -0.90
N GLU A 692 -36.36 -10.66 -0.57
CA GLU A 692 -35.58 -11.25 0.53
C GLU A 692 -34.06 -10.98 0.38
N TRP A 693 -33.58 -10.97 -0.87
CA TRP A 693 -32.16 -10.80 -1.19
C TRP A 693 -31.68 -9.35 -1.22
N LEU A 694 -32.57 -8.35 -1.29
CA LEU A 694 -32.17 -6.94 -1.42
C LEU A 694 -31.44 -6.44 -0.17
N ASP A 695 -32.01 -6.66 1.02
CA ASP A 695 -31.36 -6.30 2.29
C ASP A 695 -30.06 -7.09 2.51
N ILE A 696 -30.01 -8.34 2.04
CA ILE A 696 -28.84 -9.21 2.16
C ILE A 696 -27.69 -8.69 1.29
N VAL A 697 -27.91 -8.43 0.00
CA VAL A 697 -26.86 -7.94 -0.90
C VAL A 697 -26.40 -6.55 -0.53
N HIS A 698 -27.32 -5.65 -0.14
CA HIS A 698 -26.97 -4.33 0.38
C HIS A 698 -26.11 -4.44 1.65
N SER A 699 -26.46 -5.32 2.59
CA SER A 699 -25.66 -5.53 3.81
C SER A 699 -24.29 -6.14 3.53
N LEU A 700 -24.18 -7.03 2.53
CA LEU A 700 -22.90 -7.62 2.11
C LEU A 700 -21.99 -6.59 1.45
N VAL A 701 -22.52 -5.78 0.52
CA VAL A 701 -21.76 -4.73 -0.17
C VAL A 701 -21.37 -3.61 0.81
N ALA A 702 -22.29 -3.13 1.64
CA ALA A 702 -21.99 -2.13 2.67
C ALA A 702 -21.01 -2.65 3.73
N GLY A 703 -21.00 -3.96 4.01
CA GLY A 703 -20.02 -4.60 4.88
C GLY A 703 -18.63 -4.74 4.24
N ALA A 704 -18.57 -5.05 2.94
CA ALA A 704 -17.33 -5.12 2.19
C ALA A 704 -16.67 -3.75 2.00
N LEU A 705 -17.48 -2.71 1.84
CA LEU A 705 -17.06 -1.32 1.68
C LEU A 705 -16.92 -0.55 3.00
N TYR A 706 -16.99 -1.21 4.16
CA TYR A 706 -17.08 -0.52 5.46
C TYR A 706 -15.89 0.43 5.75
N ASP A 707 -14.68 0.06 5.32
CA ASP A 707 -13.47 0.89 5.47
C ASP A 707 -13.17 1.77 4.22
N ALA A 708 -14.01 1.72 3.18
CA ALA A 708 -13.85 2.56 1.99
C ALA A 708 -14.29 4.02 2.28
N PRO A 709 -13.56 5.04 1.78
CA PRO A 709 -13.91 6.44 1.98
C PRO A 709 -15.13 6.80 1.10
N MET A 710 -16.34 6.64 1.64
CA MET A 710 -17.60 6.94 0.97
C MET A 710 -18.33 8.13 1.62
N PRO A 711 -19.14 8.89 0.85
CA PRO A 711 -20.06 9.89 1.41
C PRO A 711 -21.09 9.31 2.37
N ASP A 712 -21.79 10.20 3.10
CA ASP A 712 -22.92 9.83 3.96
C ASP A 712 -24.06 9.18 3.16
N GLN A 713 -24.21 7.86 3.31
CA GLN A 713 -25.28 7.09 2.67
C GLN A 713 -26.66 7.48 3.23
N HIS A 714 -27.67 7.51 2.37
CA HIS A 714 -29.06 7.74 2.81
C HIS A 714 -29.54 6.63 3.77
N ARG A 715 -30.18 7.05 4.87
CA ARG A 715 -30.65 6.17 5.94
C ARG A 715 -32.11 6.49 6.32
N PRO A 716 -33.01 5.49 6.37
CA PRO A 716 -32.79 4.09 5.98
C PRO A 716 -32.47 3.98 4.48
N TRP A 717 -31.73 2.94 4.08
CA TRP A 717 -31.67 2.56 2.67
C TRP A 717 -33.06 2.10 2.26
N ILE A 718 -33.54 2.59 1.12
CA ILE A 718 -34.82 2.23 0.54
C ILE A 718 -34.48 1.61 -0.81
N PRO A 719 -34.78 0.32 -1.07
CA PRO A 719 -34.52 -0.28 -2.37
C PRO A 719 -35.39 0.41 -3.43
N HIS A 720 -34.76 1.13 -4.34
CA HIS A 720 -35.46 1.87 -5.39
C HIS A 720 -34.66 1.86 -6.71
N LEU A 721 -35.40 1.95 -7.81
CA LEU A 721 -34.87 2.14 -9.16
C LEU A 721 -35.38 3.50 -9.65
N THR A 722 -34.47 4.43 -9.90
CA THR A 722 -34.79 5.73 -10.47
C THR A 722 -35.11 5.55 -11.95
N ALA A 723 -36.31 5.96 -12.35
CA ALA A 723 -36.78 5.81 -13.72
C ALA A 723 -36.82 7.14 -14.48
N ARG A 724 -36.90 8.28 -13.77
CA ARG A 724 -36.87 9.63 -14.35
C ARG A 724 -36.66 10.71 -13.27
N TYR A 725 -35.79 11.68 -13.52
CA TYR A 725 -35.79 12.95 -12.79
C TYR A 725 -36.97 13.83 -13.26
N ALA A 726 -37.91 14.10 -12.36
CA ALA A 726 -39.14 14.86 -12.59
C ALA A 726 -39.82 15.22 -11.26
N ASP A 727 -40.45 16.39 -11.22
CA ASP A 727 -41.24 16.94 -10.10
C ASP A 727 -42.75 16.63 -10.18
N GLY A 728 -43.23 16.27 -11.37
CA GLY A 728 -44.65 16.04 -11.67
C GLY A 728 -45.19 14.69 -11.17
N VAL A 729 -46.34 14.72 -10.50
CA VAL A 729 -47.07 13.51 -10.02
C VAL A 729 -47.58 12.64 -11.18
N ASP A 730 -47.70 13.19 -12.38
CA ASP A 730 -48.03 12.48 -13.61
C ASP A 730 -46.95 11.48 -14.03
N ALA A 731 -45.69 11.68 -13.64
CA ALA A 731 -44.61 10.70 -13.86
C ALA A 731 -44.90 9.34 -13.21
N LEU A 732 -45.68 9.31 -12.13
CA LEU A 732 -46.05 8.07 -11.43
C LEU A 732 -47.04 7.19 -12.23
N ALA A 733 -47.81 7.77 -13.15
CA ALA A 733 -48.82 7.04 -13.91
C ALA A 733 -48.18 6.03 -14.88
N ALA A 734 -47.07 6.40 -15.53
CA ALA A 734 -46.31 5.51 -16.40
C ALA A 734 -45.66 4.35 -15.61
N LEU A 735 -45.16 4.63 -14.40
CA LEU A 735 -44.51 3.64 -13.53
C LEU A 735 -45.51 2.66 -12.88
N ALA A 736 -46.74 3.08 -12.63
CA ALA A 736 -47.80 2.20 -12.12
C ALA A 736 -48.10 1.01 -13.07
N GLU A 737 -47.83 1.15 -14.37
CA GLU A 737 -47.94 0.06 -15.35
C GLU A 737 -46.70 -0.84 -15.42
N ARG A 738 -45.61 -0.53 -14.70
CA ARG A 738 -44.32 -1.26 -14.74
C ARG A 738 -44.02 -2.07 -13.49
N VAL A 739 -44.91 -2.01 -12.50
CA VAL A 739 -44.88 -2.89 -11.31
C VAL A 739 -44.92 -4.38 -11.72
N GLY A 740 -44.32 -5.23 -10.90
CA GLY A 740 -44.17 -6.66 -11.15
C GLY A 740 -42.78 -7.19 -10.79
N PRO A 741 -42.52 -8.49 -11.06
CA PRO A 741 -41.22 -9.11 -10.79
C PRO A 741 -40.09 -8.42 -11.55
N VAL A 742 -38.90 -8.35 -10.97
CA VAL A 742 -37.67 -7.83 -11.56
C VAL A 742 -36.52 -8.76 -11.20
N ARG A 743 -35.73 -9.18 -12.19
CA ARG A 743 -34.50 -9.95 -11.97
C ARG A 743 -33.27 -9.08 -12.18
N PHE A 744 -32.30 -9.22 -11.30
CA PHE A 744 -30.96 -8.63 -11.43
C PHE A 744 -29.95 -9.76 -11.68
N ASP A 745 -29.25 -9.71 -12.81
CA ASP A 745 -28.32 -10.75 -13.26
C ASP A 745 -26.84 -10.39 -13.10
N ARG A 746 -26.55 -9.14 -12.73
CA ARG A 746 -25.20 -8.65 -12.47
C ARG A 746 -25.19 -7.51 -11.48
N LEU A 747 -24.06 -7.39 -10.78
CA LEU A 747 -23.72 -6.27 -9.92
C LEU A 747 -22.66 -5.43 -10.64
N ARG A 748 -22.92 -4.13 -10.79
CA ARG A 748 -22.03 -3.17 -11.44
C ARG A 748 -21.25 -2.37 -10.42
N ILE A 749 -19.96 -2.22 -10.66
CA ILE A 749 -19.11 -1.20 -10.07
C ILE A 749 -18.88 -0.16 -11.16
N ALA A 750 -19.16 1.11 -10.88
CA ALA A 750 -18.98 2.21 -11.83
C ALA A 750 -18.03 3.28 -11.26
N PHE A 751 -17.13 3.77 -12.10
CA PHE A 751 -16.18 4.85 -11.78
C PHE A 751 -16.07 5.79 -12.99
N ALA A 752 -16.50 7.04 -12.86
CA ALA A 752 -16.37 8.06 -13.90
C ALA A 752 -16.82 7.58 -15.32
N GLY A 753 -17.96 6.88 -15.40
CA GLY A 753 -18.48 6.30 -16.64
C GLY A 753 -17.86 4.97 -17.09
N GLN A 754 -16.72 4.54 -16.52
CA GLN A 754 -16.22 3.18 -16.68
C GLN A 754 -17.03 2.22 -15.80
N THR A 755 -17.24 0.98 -16.28
CA THR A 755 -18.07 -0.02 -15.58
C THR A 755 -17.45 -1.41 -15.57
N LEU A 756 -17.43 -2.05 -14.40
CA LEU A 756 -17.14 -3.47 -14.24
C LEU A 756 -18.42 -4.20 -13.81
N ASP A 757 -18.93 -5.09 -14.67
CA ASP A 757 -20.12 -5.92 -14.38
C ASP A 757 -19.68 -7.31 -13.89
N ILE A 758 -20.07 -7.65 -12.65
CA ILE A 758 -19.85 -8.95 -12.02
C ILE A 758 -21.14 -9.79 -12.18
N PRO A 759 -21.13 -10.90 -12.95
CA PRO A 759 -22.32 -11.71 -13.17
C PRO A 759 -22.74 -12.48 -11.91
N LEU A 760 -24.05 -12.51 -11.66
CA LEU A 760 -24.68 -13.28 -10.60
C LEU A 760 -25.05 -14.68 -11.11
N ILE A 761 -25.01 -15.68 -10.23
CA ILE A 761 -25.18 -17.08 -10.63
C ILE A 761 -26.65 -17.36 -10.98
N GLY A 762 -26.90 -17.70 -12.24
CA GLY A 762 -28.22 -18.09 -12.74
C GLY A 762 -28.84 -19.23 -11.91
N SER A 763 -30.03 -19.00 -11.37
CA SER A 763 -30.84 -20.06 -10.81
C SER A 763 -31.30 -20.99 -11.95
N ALA A 764 -30.78 -22.21 -11.98
CA ALA A 764 -31.28 -23.24 -12.89
C ALA A 764 -32.78 -23.46 -12.60
N GLY A 765 -33.63 -23.14 -13.58
CA GLY A 765 -35.07 -23.41 -13.51
C GLY A 765 -35.34 -24.92 -13.48
N PRO A 766 -36.52 -25.34 -12.99
CA PRO A 766 -36.90 -26.75 -13.00
C PRO A 766 -37.13 -27.23 -14.44
N ASP A 767 -36.77 -28.49 -14.69
CA ASP A 767 -37.06 -29.28 -15.89
C ASP A 767 -36.31 -28.94 -17.21
N GLU A 768 -34.97 -28.95 -17.18
CA GLU A 768 -34.18 -29.62 -18.23
C GLU A 768 -32.95 -30.34 -17.63
N PRO A 769 -32.59 -31.56 -18.09
CA PRO A 769 -31.49 -32.33 -17.48
C PRO A 769 -30.12 -31.88 -17.99
N LEU A 770 -29.43 -31.07 -17.19
CA LEU A 770 -28.01 -30.71 -17.38
C LEU A 770 -27.13 -31.95 -17.54
N ASP A 771 -26.07 -31.84 -18.36
CA ASP A 771 -25.16 -32.96 -18.59
C ASP A 771 -24.27 -33.29 -17.36
N GLU A 772 -23.75 -34.52 -17.30
CA GLU A 772 -22.98 -35.00 -16.14
C GLU A 772 -21.57 -34.36 -16.02
N ALA A 773 -21.17 -33.48 -16.95
CA ALA A 773 -19.91 -32.75 -16.95
C ALA A 773 -20.09 -31.29 -16.50
N GLU A 774 -21.08 -30.55 -16.99
CA GLU A 774 -21.39 -29.18 -16.54
C GLU A 774 -21.78 -29.13 -15.06
N ALA A 775 -22.59 -30.09 -14.60
CA ALA A 775 -22.93 -30.22 -13.18
C ALA A 775 -21.71 -30.53 -12.29
N VAL A 776 -20.63 -31.08 -12.84
CA VAL A 776 -19.36 -31.34 -12.13
C VAL A 776 -18.44 -30.12 -12.13
N ALA A 777 -18.49 -29.29 -13.18
CA ALA A 777 -17.81 -28.00 -13.22
C ALA A 777 -18.42 -27.01 -12.20
N ALA A 778 -19.75 -26.87 -12.17
CA ALA A 778 -20.45 -26.02 -11.21
C ALA A 778 -20.23 -26.45 -9.74
N ALA A 779 -20.07 -27.76 -9.48
CA ALA A 779 -19.83 -28.29 -8.15
C ALA A 779 -18.39 -28.07 -7.61
N ALA A 780 -17.46 -27.58 -8.44
CA ALA A 780 -16.08 -27.31 -8.02
C ALA A 780 -15.93 -26.01 -7.20
N GLY A 781 -16.90 -25.09 -7.26
CA GLY A 781 -16.80 -23.75 -6.67
C GLY A 781 -17.37 -23.56 -5.26
N SER A 782 -18.18 -24.48 -4.72
CA SER A 782 -18.85 -24.24 -3.42
C SER A 782 -19.00 -25.48 -2.52
N GLY A 783 -18.45 -25.41 -1.29
CA GLY A 783 -18.46 -26.52 -0.34
C GLY A 783 -19.85 -26.96 0.17
N LYS A 784 -20.89 -26.13 -0.01
CA LYS A 784 -22.28 -26.44 0.40
C LYS A 784 -23.06 -27.23 -0.66
N SER A 785 -22.84 -26.98 -1.95
CA SER A 785 -23.51 -27.72 -3.04
C SER A 785 -23.02 -29.18 -3.09
N LEU A 786 -21.70 -29.37 -3.00
CA LEU A 786 -21.04 -30.67 -2.95
C LEU A 786 -21.58 -31.51 -1.77
N LYS A 787 -21.71 -30.90 -0.58
CA LYS A 787 -22.30 -31.55 0.61
C LYS A 787 -23.71 -32.09 0.36
N SER A 788 -24.58 -31.26 -0.21
CA SER A 788 -25.96 -31.67 -0.54
C SER A 788 -25.99 -32.83 -1.54
N TRP A 789 -25.17 -32.78 -2.60
CA TRP A 789 -25.11 -33.82 -3.63
C TRP A 789 -24.63 -35.19 -3.10
N TRP A 790 -23.67 -35.19 -2.18
CA TRP A 790 -23.11 -36.43 -1.59
C TRP A 790 -23.93 -36.99 -0.41
N LEU A 791 -24.64 -36.15 0.36
CA LEU A 791 -25.47 -36.58 1.50
C LEU A 791 -26.94 -36.84 1.17
N HIS A 792 -27.50 -36.12 0.19
CA HIS A 792 -28.94 -36.11 -0.12
C HIS A 792 -29.23 -36.35 -1.61
N GLY A 793 -28.30 -36.02 -2.51
CA GLY A 793 -28.42 -36.18 -3.96
C GLY A 793 -27.96 -37.54 -4.52
N PRO A 794 -27.79 -37.64 -5.86
CA PRO A 794 -27.37 -38.86 -6.55
C PRO A 794 -26.04 -39.44 -6.05
N GLY A 795 -25.14 -38.60 -5.52
CA GLY A 795 -23.85 -38.99 -4.96
C GLY A 795 -23.94 -39.98 -3.81
N LEU A 796 -25.01 -39.92 -3.01
CA LEU A 796 -25.23 -40.84 -1.88
C LEU A 796 -25.22 -42.32 -2.30
N LYS A 797 -25.61 -42.64 -3.54
CA LYS A 797 -25.61 -44.02 -4.07
C LYS A 797 -24.19 -44.52 -4.41
N LYS A 798 -23.23 -43.62 -4.61
CA LYS A 798 -21.86 -43.92 -5.07
C LYS A 798 -20.91 -44.32 -3.92
N TRP A 799 -21.30 -44.19 -2.65
CA TRP A 799 -20.47 -44.60 -1.49
C TRP A 799 -21.28 -45.36 -0.42
N LYS A 800 -20.62 -46.27 0.30
CA LYS A 800 -21.22 -47.02 1.43
C LYS A 800 -20.34 -46.99 2.69
N SER A 801 -19.03 -46.93 2.52
CA SER A 801 -18.06 -46.71 3.58
C SER A 801 -17.41 -45.32 3.49
N TRP A 802 -16.81 -44.87 4.59
CA TRP A 802 -15.94 -43.70 4.61
C TRP A 802 -14.83 -43.76 3.55
N THR A 803 -14.26 -44.95 3.33
CA THR A 803 -13.18 -45.19 2.37
C THR A 803 -13.64 -44.98 0.93
N ASP A 804 -14.90 -45.30 0.60
CA ASP A 804 -15.45 -45.08 -0.74
C ASP A 804 -15.67 -43.59 -0.98
N LEU A 805 -16.29 -42.89 -0.02
CA LEU A 805 -16.50 -41.45 -0.09
C LEU A 805 -15.16 -40.69 -0.20
N TYR A 806 -14.18 -41.04 0.62
CA TYR A 806 -12.83 -40.48 0.54
C TYR A 806 -12.15 -40.74 -0.81
N LYS A 807 -12.29 -41.96 -1.38
CA LYS A 807 -11.74 -42.31 -2.70
C LYS A 807 -12.35 -41.50 -3.84
N HIS A 808 -13.62 -41.10 -3.74
CA HIS A 808 -14.26 -40.22 -4.70
C HIS A 808 -13.90 -38.75 -4.47
N LEU A 809 -13.86 -38.27 -3.23
CA LEU A 809 -13.56 -36.86 -2.95
C LEU A 809 -12.11 -36.49 -3.25
N ARG A 810 -11.13 -37.37 -2.99
CA ARG A 810 -9.70 -37.11 -3.27
C ARG A 810 -9.37 -36.94 -4.76
N THR A 811 -10.30 -37.20 -5.68
CA THR A 811 -10.12 -36.95 -7.12
C THR A 811 -10.77 -35.64 -7.57
N LYS A 812 -11.31 -34.85 -6.62
CA LYS A 812 -12.07 -33.61 -6.85
C LYS A 812 -11.70 -32.47 -5.90
N VAL A 813 -11.11 -32.75 -4.74
CA VAL A 813 -10.55 -31.76 -3.81
C VAL A 813 -9.24 -32.29 -3.21
N ASP A 814 -8.41 -31.38 -2.69
CA ASP A 814 -7.12 -31.68 -2.03
C ASP A 814 -7.19 -32.90 -1.08
N PRO A 815 -6.19 -33.80 -1.06
CA PRO A 815 -6.25 -35.03 -0.25
C PRO A 815 -6.45 -34.83 1.26
N ALA A 816 -5.88 -33.78 1.88
CA ALA A 816 -6.09 -33.49 3.29
C ALA A 816 -7.50 -32.96 3.54
N PHE A 817 -7.99 -32.10 2.64
CA PHE A 817 -9.35 -31.57 2.64
C PHE A 817 -10.39 -32.68 2.42
N ALA A 818 -10.18 -33.57 1.43
CA ALA A 818 -11.00 -34.74 1.13
C ALA A 818 -11.14 -35.68 2.33
N LYS A 819 -10.05 -35.89 3.08
CA LYS A 819 -10.04 -36.75 4.27
C LYS A 819 -10.90 -36.15 5.40
N ARG A 820 -10.85 -34.83 5.58
CA ARG A 820 -11.67 -34.09 6.55
C ARG A 820 -13.14 -34.14 6.16
N ILE A 821 -13.47 -33.75 4.93
CA ILE A 821 -14.84 -33.75 4.38
C ILE A 821 -15.47 -35.16 4.45
N ALA A 822 -14.77 -36.20 3.99
CA ALA A 822 -15.28 -37.56 4.04
C ALA A 822 -15.59 -38.00 5.48
N SER A 823 -14.81 -37.55 6.46
CA SER A 823 -15.01 -37.88 7.87
C SER A 823 -16.22 -37.18 8.47
N GLU A 824 -16.39 -35.90 8.16
CA GLU A 824 -17.51 -35.07 8.61
C GLU A 824 -18.84 -35.56 8.02
N TRP A 825 -18.90 -35.77 6.71
CA TRP A 825 -20.13 -36.23 6.03
C TRP A 825 -20.47 -37.68 6.38
N PHE A 826 -19.48 -38.54 6.61
CA PHE A 826 -19.74 -39.88 7.16
C PHE A 826 -20.32 -39.79 8.59
N HIS A 827 -19.78 -38.92 9.45
CA HIS A 827 -20.31 -38.68 10.79
C HIS A 827 -21.75 -38.15 10.75
N GLU A 828 -22.04 -37.18 9.88
CA GLU A 828 -23.37 -36.59 9.71
C GLU A 828 -24.40 -37.59 9.16
N ARG A 829 -23.99 -38.47 8.24
CA ARG A 829 -24.89 -39.49 7.66
C ARG A 829 -25.22 -40.63 8.62
N TYR A 830 -24.29 -41.02 9.49
CA TYR A 830 -24.38 -42.23 10.32
C TYR A 830 -24.44 -41.96 11.84
N GLY A 831 -24.20 -40.73 12.29
CA GLY A 831 -24.18 -40.36 13.72
C GLY A 831 -22.96 -40.86 14.50
N TYR A 832 -21.87 -41.22 13.79
CA TYR A 832 -20.62 -41.67 14.41
C TYR A 832 -19.40 -41.48 13.52
N TRP A 833 -18.25 -41.17 14.14
CA TRP A 833 -17.02 -40.84 13.42
C TRP A 833 -16.37 -42.10 12.80
N PRO A 834 -15.60 -41.98 11.70
CA PRO A 834 -14.95 -43.14 11.07
C PRO A 834 -13.98 -43.90 11.98
N GLY A 835 -13.41 -43.26 13.00
CA GLY A 835 -12.55 -43.89 14.01
C GLY A 835 -13.30 -44.55 15.18
N ASP A 836 -14.62 -44.39 15.27
CA ASP A 836 -15.43 -44.90 16.38
C ASP A 836 -15.44 -46.44 16.42
N LYS A 837 -15.54 -47.01 17.63
CA LYS A 837 -15.72 -48.46 17.82
C LYS A 837 -17.00 -48.97 17.14
N ARG A 838 -18.01 -48.12 16.91
CA ARG A 838 -19.19 -48.39 16.07
C ARG A 838 -18.81 -48.73 14.63
N ASN A 839 -17.80 -48.06 14.06
CA ASN A 839 -17.24 -48.39 12.75
C ASN A 839 -16.35 -49.65 12.79
N ARG A 840 -15.72 -49.95 13.94
CA ARG A 840 -15.05 -51.25 14.17
C ARG A 840 -16.02 -52.43 14.32
N LYS A 841 -17.29 -52.23 14.71
CA LYS A 841 -18.25 -53.35 14.91
C LYS A 841 -18.80 -53.97 13.61
N VAL A 842 -18.39 -53.50 12.44
CA VAL A 842 -18.45 -54.27 11.18
C VAL A 842 -17.35 -55.36 11.13
N ALA A 843 -16.37 -55.30 12.05
CA ALA A 843 -15.30 -56.27 12.26
C ALA A 843 -15.09 -56.60 13.77
N ALA A 844 -15.99 -57.44 14.30
CA ALA A 844 -15.91 -58.19 15.58
C ALA A 844 -16.26 -57.51 16.93
N ALA A 845 -16.84 -58.33 17.82
CA ALA A 845 -17.05 -58.13 19.27
C ALA A 845 -15.87 -58.76 20.08
N ALA A 846 -15.67 -58.62 21.39
CA ALA A 846 -16.60 -58.40 22.53
C ALA A 846 -15.96 -57.63 23.74
N GLU A 847 -16.52 -57.79 24.95
CA GLU A 847 -16.50 -56.90 26.15
C GLU A 847 -15.74 -57.49 27.41
N PRO A 848 -15.85 -57.02 28.69
CA PRO A 848 -15.50 -55.68 29.28
C PRO A 848 -14.92 -55.64 30.77
N THR A 849 -14.46 -54.44 31.23
CA THR A 849 -14.41 -53.87 32.65
C THR A 849 -13.71 -54.62 33.84
N ILE A 850 -13.50 -54.11 35.09
CA ILE A 850 -13.79 -52.82 35.81
C ILE A 850 -12.59 -52.39 36.76
N LEU A 851 -12.69 -51.22 37.42
CA LEU A 851 -11.95 -50.68 38.61
C LEU A 851 -12.54 -51.22 39.96
N PRO A 852 -12.13 -50.90 41.24
CA PRO A 852 -11.52 -49.66 41.79
C PRO A 852 -10.56 -49.79 43.04
N ALA A 853 -10.42 -48.70 43.83
CA ALA A 853 -9.41 -48.41 44.86
C ALA A 853 -9.88 -48.48 46.35
N ALA A 854 -8.95 -48.39 47.33
CA ALA A 854 -9.04 -47.56 48.55
C ALA A 854 -7.81 -47.69 49.52
N GLU A 855 -7.51 -46.59 50.22
CA GLU A 855 -6.61 -46.37 51.39
C GLU A 855 -7.14 -47.02 52.71
N PRO A 856 -6.40 -47.16 53.86
CA PRO A 856 -5.76 -46.05 54.61
C PRO A 856 -4.50 -46.30 55.51
N ASP A 857 -3.97 -45.20 56.06
CA ASP A 857 -2.92 -45.03 57.10
C ASP A 857 -3.52 -45.22 58.55
N PRO A 858 -2.76 -45.54 59.66
CA PRO A 858 -1.86 -44.56 60.33
C PRO A 858 -0.63 -45.07 61.15
N SER A 859 0.24 -44.10 61.51
CA SER A 859 0.99 -43.91 62.78
C SER A 859 2.46 -44.36 62.97
N THR A 860 3.25 -43.46 63.59
CA THR A 860 4.69 -43.51 63.93
C THR A 860 4.91 -43.61 65.46
N PRO A 861 6.14 -43.91 65.98
CA PRO A 861 7.11 -42.83 66.34
C PRO A 861 8.63 -43.16 66.30
N GLU A 862 9.46 -42.09 66.36
CA GLU A 862 10.84 -41.94 66.90
C GLU A 862 11.97 -42.90 66.43
N GLU A 863 12.93 -42.45 65.58
CA GLU A 863 14.16 -41.64 65.86
C GLU A 863 15.43 -42.49 66.15
N ASP A 864 16.39 -42.50 65.21
CA ASP A 864 17.79 -42.12 65.48
C ASP A 864 18.58 -41.82 64.17
N MET A 865 19.54 -40.89 64.20
CA MET A 865 20.18 -40.31 63.01
C MET A 865 21.65 -40.73 62.79
N VAL A 866 21.96 -41.81 62.04
CA VAL A 866 23.16 -41.93 61.16
C VAL A 866 23.01 -43.04 60.08
N SER A 867 22.37 -42.79 58.93
CA SER A 867 22.55 -43.67 57.72
C SER A 867 22.00 -43.17 56.38
N THR A 868 21.26 -42.05 56.34
CA THR A 868 20.35 -41.68 55.23
C THR A 868 20.97 -41.60 53.83
N LEU A 869 22.26 -41.34 53.72
CA LEU A 869 22.99 -41.25 52.43
C LEU A 869 23.13 -42.59 51.69
N HIS A 870 23.09 -43.74 52.40
CA HIS A 870 23.11 -45.05 51.75
C HIS A 870 21.70 -45.62 51.48
N ALA A 871 20.68 -45.21 52.24
CA ALA A 871 19.31 -45.70 52.06
C ALA A 871 18.69 -45.21 50.74
N ASP A 872 18.77 -43.90 50.45
CA ASP A 872 18.22 -43.33 49.20
C ASP A 872 18.93 -43.90 47.96
N LEU A 873 20.22 -44.22 48.08
CA LEU A 873 21.01 -44.84 47.01
C LEU A 873 20.59 -46.30 46.76
N ARG A 874 20.34 -47.11 47.82
CA ARG A 874 19.81 -48.48 47.68
C ARG A 874 18.42 -48.49 47.05
N ALA A 875 17.53 -47.61 47.51
CA ALA A 875 16.18 -47.47 46.98
C ALA A 875 16.19 -47.13 45.48
N ARG A 876 17.05 -46.18 45.06
CA ARG A 876 17.24 -45.82 43.64
C ARG A 876 17.86 -46.94 42.80
N LEU A 877 18.67 -47.82 43.40
CA LEU A 877 19.27 -48.99 42.75
C LEU A 877 18.36 -50.24 42.80
N GLY A 878 17.21 -50.18 43.49
CA GLY A 878 16.31 -51.32 43.66
C GLY A 878 16.87 -52.44 44.54
N LEU A 879 17.80 -52.13 45.43
CA LEU A 879 18.45 -53.08 46.34
C LEU A 879 17.72 -53.14 47.69
N ALA A 880 17.80 -54.28 48.36
CA ALA A 880 17.24 -54.46 49.71
C ALA A 880 17.95 -53.55 50.74
N ASP A 881 17.24 -53.18 51.81
CA ASP A 881 17.72 -52.22 52.81
C ASP A 881 18.99 -52.68 53.55
N ASP A 882 19.22 -54.00 53.62
CA ASP A 882 20.40 -54.65 54.21
C ASP A 882 21.57 -54.86 53.22
N ALA A 883 21.42 -54.45 51.96
CA ALA A 883 22.45 -54.65 50.94
C ALA A 883 23.77 -53.95 51.29
N ASP A 884 24.89 -54.68 51.24
CA ASP A 884 26.20 -54.12 51.54
C ASP A 884 26.73 -53.19 50.43
N GLU A 885 27.87 -52.55 50.72
CA GLU A 885 28.52 -51.61 49.78
C GLU A 885 29.04 -52.33 48.52
N GLN A 886 29.37 -53.62 48.62
CA GLN A 886 29.81 -54.43 47.49
C GLN A 886 28.65 -54.71 46.52
N ALA A 887 27.44 -54.95 47.04
CA ALA A 887 26.22 -55.08 46.26
C ALA A 887 25.86 -53.78 45.53
N MET A 888 26.00 -52.62 46.20
CA MET A 888 25.79 -51.31 45.56
C MET A 888 26.78 -51.04 44.43
N LEU A 889 28.07 -51.30 44.62
CA LEU A 889 29.09 -51.14 43.57
C LEU A 889 28.83 -52.09 42.39
N THR A 890 28.43 -53.34 42.65
CA THR A 890 28.10 -54.33 41.62
C THR A 890 26.88 -53.89 40.78
N ALA A 891 25.86 -53.31 41.42
CA ALA A 891 24.70 -52.74 40.71
C ALA A 891 25.07 -51.52 39.86
N LEU A 892 26.00 -50.68 40.34
CA LEU A 892 26.46 -49.49 39.63
C LEU A 892 27.33 -49.84 38.40
N ASP A 893 28.20 -50.84 38.51
CA ASP A 893 28.99 -51.34 37.38
C ASP A 893 28.12 -52.05 36.34
N ALA A 894 27.06 -52.75 36.76
CA ALA A 894 26.06 -53.33 35.85
C ALA A 894 25.22 -52.27 35.11
N LEU A 895 25.03 -51.09 35.69
CA LEU A 895 24.42 -49.93 35.01
C LEU A 895 25.39 -49.30 34.00
N LYS A 896 26.69 -49.18 34.34
CA LYS A 896 27.72 -48.77 33.38
C LYS A 896 27.84 -49.73 32.20
N SER A 897 27.88 -51.04 32.42
CA SER A 897 27.98 -52.01 31.32
C SER A 897 26.74 -52.03 30.41
N LYS A 898 25.60 -51.52 30.89
CA LYS A 898 24.40 -51.29 30.07
C LYS A 898 24.47 -50.01 29.21
N ALA A 899 25.30 -49.03 29.58
CA ALA A 899 25.47 -47.80 28.82
C ALA A 899 26.44 -47.96 27.63
N ASP A 900 27.47 -48.81 27.76
CA ASP A 900 28.56 -48.97 26.79
C ASP A 900 28.32 -50.04 25.69
N SER A 901 27.07 -50.29 25.28
CA SER A 901 26.75 -51.28 24.22
C SER A 901 25.72 -50.77 23.21
N PRO A 902 26.15 -50.17 22.09
CA PRO A 902 25.25 -49.68 21.05
C PRO A 902 24.84 -50.82 20.10
N GLN A 903 23.65 -51.37 20.31
CA GLN A 903 22.87 -51.94 19.20
C GLN A 903 21.63 -51.07 18.98
N PRO A 904 21.35 -50.62 17.74
CA PRO A 904 20.16 -49.83 17.46
C PRO A 904 18.93 -50.70 17.71
N THR A 905 17.98 -50.19 18.50
CA THR A 905 16.75 -50.91 18.79
C THR A 905 15.92 -51.09 17.51
N PRO A 906 15.03 -52.11 17.43
CA PRO A 906 14.12 -52.25 16.29
C PRO A 906 13.28 -51.00 16.02
N GLU A 907 12.98 -50.21 17.06
CA GLU A 907 12.29 -48.92 16.95
C GLU A 907 13.16 -47.83 16.32
N MET A 908 14.47 -47.76 16.61
CA MET A 908 15.38 -46.83 15.95
C MET A 908 15.58 -47.16 14.47
N VAL A 909 15.64 -48.45 14.12
CA VAL A 909 15.71 -48.90 12.72
C VAL A 909 14.39 -48.60 11.99
N ALA A 910 13.25 -48.81 12.64
CA ALA A 910 11.93 -48.48 12.09
C ALA A 910 11.71 -46.96 11.95
N ALA A 911 12.19 -46.15 12.90
CA ALA A 911 12.11 -44.70 12.85
C ALA A 911 13.00 -44.11 11.76
N SER A 912 14.23 -44.64 11.60
CA SER A 912 15.13 -44.26 10.50
C SER A 912 14.53 -44.62 9.14
N ALA A 913 14.04 -45.86 8.98
CA ALA A 913 13.37 -46.28 7.76
C ALA A 913 12.14 -45.39 7.46
N ALA A 914 11.29 -45.10 8.45
CA ALA A 914 10.13 -44.23 8.28
C ALA A 914 10.49 -42.76 7.97
N ALA A 915 11.67 -42.28 8.39
CA ALA A 915 12.18 -40.96 8.02
C ALA A 915 12.62 -40.92 6.55
N THR A 916 13.35 -41.94 6.08
CA THR A 916 13.72 -42.10 4.65
C THR A 916 12.46 -42.23 3.77
N ASP A 917 11.53 -43.09 4.17
CA ASP A 917 10.25 -43.33 3.49
C ASP A 917 9.37 -42.06 3.40
N LYS A 918 9.59 -41.09 4.30
CA LYS A 918 8.91 -39.78 4.33
C LYS A 918 9.65 -38.74 3.49
N ALA A 919 10.98 -38.77 3.45
CA ALA A 919 11.80 -37.91 2.60
C ALA A 919 11.55 -38.23 1.10
N GLU A 920 11.62 -39.51 0.71
CA GLU A 920 11.37 -39.95 -0.67
C GLU A 920 9.95 -39.60 -1.14
N LYS A 921 8.94 -39.70 -0.27
CA LYS A 921 7.56 -39.29 -0.59
C LYS A 921 7.40 -37.77 -0.69
N ALA A 922 8.16 -36.98 0.08
CA ALA A 922 8.16 -35.52 -0.04
C ALA A 922 8.85 -35.07 -1.34
N GLU A 923 9.94 -35.71 -1.73
CA GLU A 923 10.64 -35.45 -2.98
C GLU A 923 9.79 -35.82 -4.20
N ALA A 924 9.13 -36.99 -4.18
CA ALA A 924 8.15 -37.38 -5.20
C ALA A 924 6.96 -36.40 -5.30
N ALA A 925 6.44 -35.91 -4.16
CA ALA A 925 5.37 -34.91 -4.15
C ALA A 925 5.81 -33.56 -4.74
N ASN A 926 7.03 -33.11 -4.41
CA ASN A 926 7.62 -31.90 -4.98
C ASN A 926 7.85 -32.01 -6.49
N GLN A 927 8.21 -33.20 -6.99
CA GLN A 927 8.36 -33.45 -8.43
C GLN A 927 7.01 -33.37 -9.16
N VAL A 928 5.95 -33.98 -8.62
CA VAL A 928 4.58 -33.86 -9.17
C VAL A 928 4.12 -32.40 -9.20
N MET A 929 4.38 -31.62 -8.15
CA MET A 929 3.99 -30.21 -8.10
C MET A 929 4.76 -29.33 -9.08
N LYS A 930 6.02 -29.64 -9.41
CA LYS A 930 6.77 -29.00 -10.51
C LYS A 930 6.15 -29.32 -11.88
N GLU A 931 5.69 -30.55 -12.09
CA GLU A 931 5.04 -30.97 -13.33
C GLU A 931 3.64 -30.36 -13.51
N GLU A 932 2.89 -30.12 -12.42
CA GLU A 932 1.63 -29.36 -12.47
C GLU A 932 1.87 -27.85 -12.70
N LEU A 933 2.87 -27.24 -12.06
CA LEU A 933 3.24 -25.85 -12.32
C LEU A 933 3.69 -25.60 -13.78
N ALA A 934 4.34 -26.58 -14.42
CA ALA A 934 4.65 -26.53 -15.84
C ALA A 934 3.38 -26.48 -16.70
N LYS A 935 2.41 -27.38 -16.45
CA LYS A 935 1.13 -27.41 -17.17
C LYS A 935 0.32 -26.12 -16.99
N VAL A 936 0.23 -25.59 -15.77
CA VAL A 936 -0.47 -24.33 -15.51
C VAL A 936 0.19 -23.16 -16.25
N ARG A 937 1.53 -23.17 -16.40
CA ARG A 937 2.23 -22.17 -17.23
C ARG A 937 1.91 -22.33 -18.71
N ASP A 938 1.85 -23.56 -19.23
CA ASP A 938 1.50 -23.82 -20.63
C ASP A 938 0.04 -23.47 -20.95
N GLU A 939 -0.88 -23.74 -20.01
CA GLU A 939 -2.29 -23.31 -20.08
C GLU A 939 -2.40 -21.77 -20.06
N LEU A 940 -1.70 -21.08 -19.15
CA LEU A 940 -1.68 -19.62 -19.10
C LEU A 940 -1.09 -19.00 -20.38
N ASN A 941 -0.05 -19.58 -20.95
CA ASN A 941 0.52 -19.14 -22.23
C ASN A 941 -0.47 -19.34 -23.38
N THR A 942 -1.25 -20.43 -23.36
CA THR A 942 -2.32 -20.70 -24.34
C THR A 942 -3.46 -19.68 -24.22
N ILE A 943 -3.87 -19.34 -23.01
CA ILE A 943 -4.90 -18.30 -22.75
C ILE A 943 -4.40 -16.93 -23.22
N LYS A 944 -3.15 -16.56 -22.92
CA LYS A 944 -2.55 -15.30 -23.39
C LYS A 944 -2.47 -15.22 -24.91
N ALA A 945 -2.13 -16.32 -25.59
CA ALA A 945 -2.13 -16.38 -27.05
C ALA A 945 -3.54 -16.20 -27.64
N SER A 946 -4.57 -16.81 -27.01
CA SER A 946 -5.97 -16.65 -27.43
C SER A 946 -6.50 -15.22 -27.19
N ALA A 947 -6.11 -14.58 -26.08
CA ALA A 947 -6.44 -13.19 -25.81
C ALA A 947 -5.77 -12.24 -26.82
N ALA A 948 -4.48 -12.43 -27.11
CA ALA A 948 -3.75 -11.65 -28.11
C ALA A 948 -4.39 -11.76 -29.52
N GLN A 949 -4.82 -12.95 -29.92
CA GLN A 949 -5.57 -13.15 -31.17
C GLN A 949 -6.91 -12.38 -31.18
N THR A 950 -7.61 -12.33 -30.04
CA THR A 950 -8.89 -11.62 -29.91
C THR A 950 -8.72 -10.10 -29.99
N VAL A 951 -7.68 -9.55 -29.34
CA VAL A 951 -7.31 -8.14 -29.41
C VAL A 951 -6.92 -7.75 -30.84
N LYS A 952 -6.03 -8.55 -31.48
CA LYS A 952 -5.62 -8.37 -32.87
C LYS A 952 -6.82 -8.36 -33.83
N ALA A 953 -7.73 -9.34 -33.70
CA ALA A 953 -8.93 -9.41 -34.53
C ALA A 953 -9.80 -8.16 -34.37
N SER A 954 -10.07 -7.75 -33.13
CA SER A 954 -10.90 -6.57 -32.81
C SER A 954 -10.30 -5.27 -33.36
N PHE A 955 -8.98 -5.10 -33.26
CA PHE A 955 -8.25 -3.96 -33.84
C PHE A 955 -8.42 -3.89 -35.36
N PHE A 956 -8.16 -5.00 -36.07
CA PHE A 956 -8.29 -5.05 -37.52
C PHE A 956 -9.73 -4.94 -38.01
N ASP A 957 -10.71 -5.49 -37.28
CA ASP A 957 -12.14 -5.34 -37.59
C ASP A 957 -12.60 -3.89 -37.43
N GLY A 958 -12.13 -3.16 -36.41
CA GLY A 958 -12.41 -1.73 -36.22
C GLY A 958 -11.83 -0.85 -37.33
N LEU A 959 -10.61 -1.13 -37.79
CA LEU A 959 -9.98 -0.40 -38.90
C LEU A 959 -10.68 -0.63 -40.25
N LEU A 960 -11.23 -1.84 -40.46
CA LEU A 960 -12.05 -2.16 -41.63
C LEU A 960 -13.43 -1.47 -41.56
N ALA A 961 -14.06 -1.44 -40.39
CA ALA A 961 -15.35 -0.78 -40.17
C ALA A 961 -15.29 0.74 -40.37
N THR A 962 -14.18 1.38 -39.99
CA THR A 962 -13.94 2.83 -40.14
C THR A 962 -13.33 3.22 -41.49
N GLY A 963 -13.07 2.26 -42.39
CA GLY A 963 -12.49 2.53 -43.71
C GLY A 963 -11.06 3.09 -43.67
N ARG A 964 -10.32 2.84 -42.58
CA ARG A 964 -8.89 3.19 -42.41
C ARG A 964 -7.96 2.12 -43.03
N LEU A 965 -8.50 0.92 -43.27
CA LEU A 965 -7.82 -0.22 -43.88
C LEU A 965 -8.70 -0.87 -44.97
N LYS A 966 -8.10 -1.37 -46.05
CA LYS A 966 -8.82 -2.15 -47.08
C LYS A 966 -8.88 -3.64 -46.70
N PRO A 967 -9.98 -4.36 -47.01
CA PRO A 967 -10.07 -5.81 -46.77
C PRO A 967 -8.97 -6.64 -47.45
N ALA A 968 -8.48 -6.19 -48.62
CA ALA A 968 -7.40 -6.86 -49.36
C ALA A 968 -6.04 -6.76 -48.66
N ASP A 969 -5.81 -5.70 -47.87
CA ASP A 969 -4.53 -5.42 -47.23
C ASP A 969 -4.44 -6.02 -45.81
N ARG A 970 -5.57 -6.49 -45.24
CA ARG A 970 -5.68 -7.03 -43.87
C ARG A 970 -4.58 -8.03 -43.56
N ALA A 971 -4.44 -9.10 -44.36
CA ALA A 971 -3.46 -10.15 -44.12
C ALA A 971 -2.02 -9.61 -44.06
N THR A 972 -1.68 -8.67 -44.95
CA THR A 972 -0.35 -8.04 -45.01
C THR A 972 -0.04 -7.21 -43.75
N TRP A 973 -1.04 -6.57 -43.17
CA TRP A 973 -0.88 -5.80 -41.93
C TRP A 973 -0.97 -6.66 -40.68
N GLU A 974 -1.77 -7.72 -40.68
CA GLU A 974 -1.76 -8.75 -39.64
C GLU A 974 -0.38 -9.44 -39.52
N ASP A 975 0.28 -9.70 -40.66
CA ASP A 975 1.66 -10.23 -40.74
C ASP A 975 2.73 -9.21 -40.31
N ARG A 976 2.41 -7.92 -40.26
CA ARG A 976 3.30 -6.86 -39.73
C ARG A 976 3.09 -6.69 -38.22
N TYR A 977 1.82 -6.71 -37.78
CA TYR A 977 1.43 -6.61 -36.38
C TYR A 977 2.02 -7.75 -35.53
N ASP A 978 2.14 -8.97 -36.08
CA ASP A 978 2.81 -10.10 -35.40
C ASP A 978 4.34 -9.96 -35.30
N ARG A 979 4.94 -8.99 -36.01
CA ARG A 979 6.37 -8.67 -35.95
C ARG A 979 6.67 -7.43 -35.13
N ASP A 980 5.79 -6.44 -35.19
CA ASP A 980 5.87 -5.17 -34.47
C ASP A 980 4.44 -4.61 -34.28
N SER A 981 3.87 -4.82 -33.10
CA SER A 981 2.49 -4.46 -32.81
C SER A 981 2.32 -2.97 -32.51
N GLU A 982 3.30 -2.31 -31.89
CA GLU A 982 3.26 -0.87 -31.59
C GLU A 982 3.36 -0.06 -32.88
N MET A 983 4.41 -0.29 -33.67
CA MET A 983 4.63 0.46 -34.92
C MET A 983 3.44 0.34 -35.88
N VAL A 984 2.80 -0.83 -35.94
CA VAL A 984 1.60 -1.04 -36.78
C VAL A 984 0.35 -0.41 -36.19
N THR A 985 0.23 -0.35 -34.86
CA THR A 985 -0.88 0.34 -34.19
C THR A 985 -0.83 1.84 -34.48
N ASP A 986 0.34 2.46 -34.39
CA ASP A 986 0.54 3.88 -34.70
C ASP A 986 0.30 4.20 -36.17
N ILE A 987 0.92 3.44 -37.09
CA ILE A 987 0.81 3.66 -38.54
C ILE A 987 -0.63 3.53 -39.05
N LEU A 988 -1.44 2.66 -38.46
CA LEU A 988 -2.85 2.48 -38.85
C LEU A 988 -3.81 3.35 -38.03
N GLY A 989 -3.48 3.66 -36.77
CA GLY A 989 -4.24 4.56 -35.91
C GLY A 989 -4.21 6.01 -36.41
N GLY A 990 -3.04 6.47 -36.88
CA GLY A 990 -2.83 7.81 -37.46
C GLY A 990 -3.52 8.05 -38.82
N ARG A 991 -4.25 7.07 -39.37
CA ARG A 991 -5.02 7.23 -40.61
C ARG A 991 -6.39 7.85 -40.33
N GLY A 992 -6.75 8.86 -41.11
CA GLY A 992 -8.08 9.49 -41.08
C GLY A 992 -9.19 8.54 -41.55
N GLU A 993 -10.39 8.73 -41.03
CA GLU A 993 -11.54 7.88 -41.39
C GLU A 993 -11.93 8.01 -42.85
N GLY A 994 -12.26 6.87 -43.47
CA GLY A 994 -12.55 6.81 -44.90
C GLY A 994 -11.36 7.12 -45.83
N SER A 995 -10.12 7.22 -45.32
CA SER A 995 -8.93 7.46 -46.16
C SER A 995 -8.73 6.40 -47.24
N GLU A 996 -9.22 5.19 -47.02
CA GLU A 996 -9.13 4.05 -47.94
C GLU A 996 -10.50 3.74 -48.56
N VAL A 997 -11.00 4.65 -49.41
CA VAL A 997 -12.31 4.53 -50.08
C VAL A 997 -12.44 3.19 -50.84
N PRO A 998 -13.52 2.42 -50.66
CA PRO A 998 -13.76 1.22 -51.45
C PRO A 998 -14.05 1.57 -52.92
N VAL A 999 -13.10 1.26 -53.81
CA VAL A 999 -13.34 1.36 -55.26
C VAL A 999 -14.27 0.23 -55.66
N MET A 1000 -15.58 0.52 -55.67
CA MET A 1000 -16.58 -0.36 -56.27
C MET A 1000 -16.20 -0.65 -57.73
N ALA A 1001 -16.26 -1.91 -58.13
CA ALA A 1001 -15.82 -2.37 -59.45
C ALA A 1001 -16.69 -1.79 -60.59
N SER A 1002 -16.34 -0.61 -61.07
CA SER A 1002 -16.84 -0.05 -62.32
C SER A 1002 -16.20 -0.79 -63.50
N GLY A 1003 -16.90 -1.79 -64.02
CA GLY A 1003 -16.43 -2.56 -65.17
C GLY A 1003 -16.29 -1.69 -66.42
N HIS A 1004 -15.06 -1.51 -66.89
CA HIS A 1004 -14.78 -0.98 -68.23
C HIS A 1004 -14.07 -2.03 -69.08
N THR A 1005 -14.80 -2.56 -70.05
CA THR A 1005 -14.23 -3.33 -71.18
C THR A 1005 -13.63 -2.36 -72.20
N GLY A 1006 -12.31 -2.34 -72.32
CA GLY A 1006 -11.53 -1.61 -73.34
C GLY A 1006 -10.26 -2.41 -73.67
N PRO A 1007 -9.72 -2.34 -74.91
CA PRO A 1007 -8.81 -3.37 -75.41
C PRO A 1007 -7.33 -3.19 -75.01
N ALA A 1008 -6.66 -4.33 -74.86
CA ALA A 1008 -5.22 -4.63 -74.75
C ALA A 1008 -4.20 -3.48 -74.78
N GLU A 1009 -3.33 -3.48 -73.77
CA GLU A 1009 -2.09 -2.71 -73.70
C GLU A 1009 -1.07 -3.12 -74.78
N PRO A 1010 -0.26 -2.19 -75.31
CA PRO A 1010 1.00 -2.47 -76.00
C PRO A 1010 2.20 -2.56 -75.03
N ASP A 1011 3.29 -3.16 -75.51
CA ASP A 1011 4.45 -3.62 -74.74
C ASP A 1011 5.29 -2.54 -74.00
N ALA A 1012 6.08 -3.00 -73.02
CA ALA A 1012 6.75 -2.22 -71.98
C ALA A 1012 7.97 -1.35 -72.39
N ASP A 1013 8.16 -1.05 -73.68
CA ASP A 1013 9.36 -0.38 -74.22
C ASP A 1013 9.21 1.15 -74.41
N THR A 1014 8.27 1.82 -73.71
CA THR A 1014 7.99 3.26 -73.91
C THR A 1014 8.18 4.17 -72.70
N LEU A 1015 8.35 3.62 -71.49
CA LEU A 1015 8.42 4.42 -70.24
C LEU A 1015 9.79 5.10 -70.00
N ASP A 1016 10.89 4.57 -70.56
CA ASP A 1016 12.22 5.17 -70.39
C ASP A 1016 12.40 6.53 -71.10
N SER A 1017 11.54 6.87 -72.06
CA SER A 1017 11.71 8.07 -72.89
C SER A 1017 11.10 9.37 -72.32
N GLU A 1018 10.13 9.28 -71.40
CA GLU A 1018 9.51 10.46 -70.76
C GLU A 1018 10.28 10.91 -69.50
N TYR A 1019 10.99 10.00 -68.83
CA TYR A 1019 11.79 10.33 -67.64
C TYR A 1019 13.04 11.15 -67.98
N GLU A 1020 13.70 10.88 -69.12
CA GLU A 1020 14.85 11.68 -69.58
C GLU A 1020 14.48 13.12 -70.00
N GLN A 1021 13.23 13.37 -70.43
CA GLN A 1021 12.80 14.72 -70.83
C GLN A 1021 12.48 15.64 -69.65
N LEU A 1022 12.07 15.09 -68.50
CA LEU A 1022 11.79 15.87 -67.29
C LEU A 1022 13.06 16.27 -66.51
N VAL A 1023 14.11 15.45 -66.55
CA VAL A 1023 15.37 15.69 -65.83
C VAL A 1023 16.26 16.76 -66.50
N SER A 1024 16.09 17.01 -67.80
CA SER A 1024 16.96 17.94 -68.57
C SER A 1024 16.56 19.43 -68.51
N ALA A 1025 15.59 19.82 -67.66
CA ALA A 1025 14.94 21.13 -67.73
C ALA A 1025 15.18 22.10 -66.55
N VAL A 1026 15.99 21.76 -65.54
CA VAL A 1026 16.12 22.57 -64.29
C VAL A 1026 17.57 23.04 -64.00
N ASP A 1027 18.54 22.69 -64.84
CA ASP A 1027 19.93 23.19 -64.72
C ASP A 1027 20.18 24.48 -65.55
N ALA A 1028 19.78 25.65 -65.03
CA ALA A 1028 20.39 26.96 -65.39
C ALA A 1028 19.97 28.12 -64.43
N PRO A 1029 20.83 29.13 -64.16
CA PRO A 1029 20.74 29.88 -62.91
C PRO A 1029 20.26 31.35 -62.99
N THR A 1030 20.05 31.90 -61.79
CA THR A 1030 19.74 33.30 -61.43
C THR A 1030 20.49 34.41 -62.18
N ARG A 1031 19.78 35.52 -62.47
CA ARG A 1031 20.34 36.90 -62.37
C ARG A 1031 19.33 37.88 -61.77
N LYS A 1032 19.81 38.66 -60.79
CA LYS A 1032 19.11 39.76 -60.08
C LYS A 1032 18.80 40.95 -61.01
N ALA A 1033 17.73 41.70 -60.73
CA ALA A 1033 17.83 43.00 -60.03
C ALA A 1033 16.54 43.84 -60.07
N ALA A 1034 15.88 43.97 -58.92
CA ALA A 1034 15.33 45.22 -58.38
C ALA A 1034 15.32 45.05 -56.85
#